data_AF-A0A9E0DAV4-F1
#
_entry.id   AF-A0A9E0DAV4-F1
#
_cell.length_a   1.000
_cell.length_b   1.000
_cell.length_c   1.000
_cell.angle_alpha   90.00
_cell.angle_beta   90.00
_cell.angle_gamma   90.00
#
_symmetry.space_group_name_H-M   'P 1'
#
loop_
_entity.id
_entity.type
_entity.pdbx_description
1 polymer ?
#
loop_
_entity_poly.entity_id
_entity_poly.type
_entity_poly.pdbx_seq_one_letter_code
_entity_poly.pdbx_strand_id
1 'polypeptide(L)'
;MSELSSMHYEPRKAIETLTATVTLLLARWYDLPESARIQLDAQRSALAAQLTQASQFQRGGVIVDFLKELEAAPTVVTLVYDQLKAGKNAMLMRGGLLMIKDDEVATLAELLQSPPPPPPSADAAPSAPKVTTITFFSVVTMPAQIQANVTNPLVVRLSRSAPDKKLTFGTNPGMATKVSVPFPDLGQPVAVEVTLHAPGLGEKTGSFSRTMMVYSHRDSEPVIFLPEAGERMGPTSLTLTFSTPLGADATMTEVVQPAEEAFRGIGKGLGAPTTVAFFTDVRFPAQVKPESVTPLWVRLTLEQSEESRATSKIGVGFDDLDKSELIQVVVSAEGFAETTGVLSRTMTVYSFADSQPVVFLFKAGATVGNKAVTVDFYHKGRQIGSAEFMAEISHTAQAEPSTHKTKLTRTPAFGAFPASPPLPADVELRIMKSPESATFRYILHSSIPAVDLHHADMGSMPLAVADPRTYLATQFAELSQWAASPNRPATDAEHQRVVRELATMGENLFKDLFSPQLKEAYWKLMALREQKVINSLLITSDEPWIPWEMVKPYDQAAEKQDDFLAGGWQLSRWLSGPGLGDRLNVTSVRAVIPDVGLPFTLKESNYITSLGRQGVNIGEFLQTKQEVTDSAGQGKVQIIHVAAHGNFKNDNPDESPITLQRGEELFPRDMRGSWLGPLRKERPILFLNACHSAQVGFSLTGLGGWANTAVREMRVSAFIGGLWEVNDDLASEIAVQFYQNLHREMTLGEAFHAARLFIRDKNPGNSTWLAYSLYGDPNMRVTWV
;
A
#
# COMPACT_ATOMS: atom_id res chain seq x y z
N MET A 1 -9.92 9.95 21.28
CA MET A 1 -10.63 8.65 21.50
C MET A 1 -10.36 8.06 22.88
N SER A 2 -9.16 8.20 23.48
CA SER A 2 -8.87 7.64 24.81
C SER A 2 -9.80 8.09 25.94
N GLU A 3 -10.32 9.33 25.87
CA GLU A 3 -11.27 9.85 26.87
C GLU A 3 -12.62 9.11 26.82
N LEU A 4 -13.20 8.86 25.65
CA LEU A 4 -14.47 8.12 25.54
C LEU A 4 -14.30 6.66 25.99
N SER A 5 -13.20 6.01 25.61
CA SER A 5 -12.95 4.59 25.93
C SER A 5 -12.70 4.33 27.42
N SER A 6 -12.37 5.36 28.20
CA SER A 6 -12.19 5.28 29.66
C SER A 6 -13.48 5.56 30.45
N MET A 7 -14.56 5.93 29.76
CA MET A 7 -15.85 6.26 30.35
C MET A 7 -16.92 5.23 29.95
N HIS A 8 -17.92 5.06 30.82
CA HIS A 8 -18.97 4.07 30.63
C HIS A 8 -20.30 4.75 30.30
N TYR A 9 -21.06 4.19 29.34
CA TYR A 9 -22.41 4.67 29.04
C TYR A 9 -23.32 4.49 30.26
N GLU A 10 -24.05 5.55 30.60
CA GLU A 10 -25.07 5.50 31.64
C GLU A 10 -26.35 4.88 31.07
N PRO A 11 -26.84 3.73 31.58
CA PRO A 11 -28.04 3.09 31.04
C PRO A 11 -29.26 4.02 31.04
N ARG A 12 -29.39 4.92 32.03
CA ARG A 12 -30.50 5.88 32.14
C ARG A 12 -30.50 6.95 31.05
N LYS A 13 -29.35 7.24 30.43
CA LYS A 13 -29.21 8.21 29.34
C LYS A 13 -29.16 7.54 27.97
N ALA A 14 -29.20 6.21 27.91
CA ALA A 14 -28.98 5.45 26.67
C ALA A 14 -29.98 5.85 25.56
N ILE A 15 -31.27 5.97 25.90
CA ILE A 15 -32.32 6.38 24.95
C ILE A 15 -32.10 7.82 24.45
N GLU A 16 -31.84 8.76 25.36
CA GLU A 16 -31.60 10.17 25.02
C GLU A 16 -30.35 10.31 24.13
N THR A 17 -29.27 9.60 24.50
CA THR A 17 -28.01 9.58 23.77
C THR A 17 -28.20 9.01 22.37
N LEU A 18 -28.88 7.87 22.25
CA LEU A 18 -29.18 7.25 20.96
C LEU A 18 -30.05 8.16 20.10
N THR A 19 -31.10 8.73 20.68
CA THR A 19 -32.02 9.64 19.97
C THR A 19 -31.26 10.85 19.42
N ALA A 20 -30.47 11.53 20.25
CA ALA A 20 -29.68 12.69 19.84
C ALA A 20 -28.63 12.34 18.77
N THR A 21 -27.96 11.20 18.94
CA THR A 21 -26.95 10.69 18.00
C THR A 21 -27.55 10.40 16.64
N VAL A 22 -28.61 9.59 16.60
CA VAL A 22 -29.29 9.15 15.38
C VAL A 22 -29.95 10.33 14.66
N THR A 23 -30.52 11.28 15.41
CA THR A 23 -31.09 12.50 14.84
C THR A 23 -30.01 13.34 14.15
N LEU A 24 -28.84 13.53 14.79
CA LEU A 24 -27.75 14.27 14.19
C LEU A 24 -27.20 13.57 12.95
N LEU A 25 -27.10 12.24 12.98
CA LEU A 25 -26.66 11.44 11.83
C LEU A 25 -27.61 11.58 10.64
N LEU A 26 -28.93 11.55 10.85
CA LEU A 26 -29.89 11.80 9.77
C LEU A 26 -29.83 13.24 9.26
N ALA A 27 -29.69 14.22 10.15
CA ALA A 27 -29.59 15.62 9.77
C ALA A 27 -28.31 15.94 8.99
N ARG A 28 -27.24 15.18 9.24
CA ARG A 28 -25.93 15.33 8.60
C ARG A 28 -25.57 14.11 7.75
N TRP A 29 -26.58 13.44 7.20
CA TRP A 29 -26.42 12.16 6.51
C TRP A 29 -25.37 12.22 5.41
N TYR A 30 -25.41 13.27 4.59
CA TYR A 30 -24.51 13.47 3.45
C TYR A 30 -23.13 14.03 3.81
N ASP A 31 -22.85 14.32 5.09
CA ASP A 31 -21.50 14.66 5.55
C ASP A 31 -20.66 13.39 5.80
N LEU A 32 -21.28 12.21 5.75
CA LEU A 32 -20.62 10.90 5.84
C LEU A 32 -20.27 10.36 4.44
N PRO A 33 -19.13 9.68 4.29
CA PRO A 33 -18.79 9.01 3.04
C PRO A 33 -19.83 7.94 2.70
N GLU A 34 -20.01 7.65 1.41
CA GLU A 34 -21.03 6.70 0.93
C GLU A 34 -20.95 5.33 1.61
N SER A 35 -19.76 4.80 1.82
CA SER A 35 -19.53 3.55 2.54
C SER A 35 -20.06 3.59 3.98
N ALA A 36 -19.81 4.69 4.71
CA ALA A 36 -20.32 4.87 6.06
C ALA A 36 -21.85 5.05 6.08
N ARG A 37 -22.43 5.71 5.06
CA ARG A 37 -23.89 5.83 4.92
C ARG A 37 -24.55 4.46 4.73
N ILE A 38 -24.01 3.63 3.83
CA ILE A 38 -24.53 2.28 3.58
C ILE A 38 -24.44 1.43 4.85
N GLN A 39 -23.29 1.43 5.52
CA GLN A 39 -23.10 0.66 6.75
C GLN A 39 -24.03 1.13 7.88
N LEU A 40 -24.13 2.44 8.09
CA LEU A 40 -24.94 3.02 9.14
C LEU A 40 -26.44 2.77 8.92
N ASP A 41 -26.90 2.79 7.66
CA ASP A 41 -28.30 2.49 7.32
C ASP A 41 -28.65 1.02 7.65
N ALA A 42 -27.76 0.10 7.29
CA ALA A 42 -27.89 -1.31 7.64
C ALA A 42 -27.87 -1.53 9.16
N GLN A 43 -26.94 -0.90 9.88
CA GLN A 43 -26.82 -1.02 11.34
C GLN A 43 -28.04 -0.43 12.08
N ARG A 44 -28.55 0.72 11.66
CA ARG A 44 -29.79 1.32 12.21
C ARG A 44 -30.98 0.40 12.03
N SER A 45 -31.14 -0.16 10.83
CA SER A 45 -32.22 -1.10 10.50
C SER A 45 -32.13 -2.38 11.34
N ALA A 46 -30.91 -2.93 11.50
CA ALA A 46 -30.66 -4.08 12.34
C ALA A 46 -30.95 -3.81 13.82
N LEU A 47 -30.54 -2.64 14.34
CA LEU A 47 -30.83 -2.24 15.72
C LEU A 47 -32.33 -2.17 15.98
N ALA A 48 -33.10 -1.56 15.08
CA ALA A 48 -34.54 -1.45 15.23
C ALA A 48 -35.21 -2.84 15.35
N ALA A 49 -34.78 -3.80 14.53
CA ALA A 49 -35.24 -5.19 14.60
C ALA A 49 -34.84 -5.86 15.92
N GLN A 50 -33.59 -5.68 16.37
CA GLN A 50 -33.09 -6.23 17.64
C GLN A 50 -33.86 -5.68 18.85
N LEU A 51 -34.17 -4.38 18.89
CA LEU A 51 -34.90 -3.76 20.00
C LEU A 51 -36.34 -4.29 20.14
N THR A 52 -36.97 -4.64 19.02
CA THR A 52 -38.34 -5.20 19.01
C THR A 52 -38.36 -6.64 19.52
N GLN A 53 -37.28 -7.41 19.28
CA GLN A 53 -37.15 -8.80 19.71
C GLN A 53 -36.61 -8.95 21.14
N ALA A 54 -35.84 -7.97 21.62
CA ALA A 54 -35.26 -7.98 22.96
C ALA A 54 -36.31 -7.75 24.06
N SER A 55 -36.17 -8.45 25.19
CA SER A 55 -37.01 -8.21 26.37
C SER A 55 -36.77 -6.82 26.96
N GLN A 56 -37.73 -6.31 27.74
CA GLN A 56 -37.67 -4.98 28.36
C GLN A 56 -36.39 -4.72 29.18
N PHE A 57 -35.78 -5.77 29.71
CA PHE A 57 -34.53 -5.71 30.49
C PHE A 57 -33.25 -5.84 29.64
N GLN A 58 -33.34 -6.37 28.42
CA GLN A 58 -32.18 -6.55 27.52
C GLN A 58 -31.93 -5.33 26.63
N ARG A 59 -32.98 -4.55 26.32
CA ARG A 59 -32.93 -3.39 25.41
C ARG A 59 -31.87 -2.36 25.79
N GLY A 60 -31.68 -2.09 27.09
CA GLY A 60 -30.65 -1.16 27.53
C GLY A 60 -29.23 -1.58 27.14
N GLY A 61 -28.93 -2.88 27.20
CA GLY A 61 -27.66 -3.45 26.75
C GLY A 61 -27.50 -3.32 25.24
N VAL A 62 -28.54 -3.67 24.48
CA VAL A 62 -28.56 -3.59 23.01
C VAL A 62 -28.28 -2.15 22.52
N ILE A 63 -28.91 -1.13 23.14
CA ILE A 63 -28.65 0.27 22.82
C ILE A 63 -27.19 0.65 23.14
N VAL A 64 -26.70 0.26 24.30
CA VAL A 64 -25.33 0.58 24.72
C VAL A 64 -24.30 -0.07 23.80
N ASP A 65 -24.52 -1.29 23.34
CA ASP A 65 -23.62 -1.98 22.43
C ASP A 65 -23.59 -1.30 21.05
N PHE A 66 -24.75 -0.87 20.54
CA PHE A 66 -24.79 -0.06 19.33
C PHE A 66 -24.09 1.30 19.49
N LEU A 67 -24.24 1.99 20.62
CA LEU A 67 -23.52 3.24 20.88
C LEU A 67 -22.00 3.02 20.92
N LYS A 68 -21.53 1.86 21.39
CA LYS A 68 -20.11 1.48 21.30
C LYS A 68 -19.69 1.18 19.86
N GLU A 69 -20.55 0.57 19.05
CA GLU A 69 -20.27 0.37 17.62
C GLU A 69 -20.13 1.70 16.88
N LEU A 70 -21.02 2.67 17.14
CA LEU A 70 -20.90 4.02 16.57
C LEU A 70 -19.64 4.75 17.04
N GLU A 71 -19.24 4.54 18.29
CA GLU A 71 -17.98 5.05 18.83
C GLU A 71 -16.75 4.41 18.20
N ALA A 72 -16.83 3.13 17.82
CA ALA A 72 -15.77 2.40 17.15
C ALA A 72 -15.63 2.76 15.66
N ALA A 73 -16.66 3.36 15.05
CA ALA A 73 -16.67 3.81 13.67
C ALA A 73 -16.04 5.23 13.53
N PRO A 74 -14.81 5.39 13.00
CA PRO A 74 -14.06 6.65 13.11
C PRO A 74 -14.71 7.85 12.41
N THR A 75 -15.34 7.64 11.26
CA THR A 75 -16.06 8.68 10.49
C THR A 75 -17.35 9.10 11.18
N VAL A 76 -18.05 8.14 11.80
CA VAL A 76 -19.31 8.36 12.51
C VAL A 76 -19.05 9.07 13.84
N VAL A 77 -18.16 8.54 14.69
CA VAL A 77 -17.83 9.13 16.00
C VAL A 77 -17.35 10.57 15.88
N THR A 78 -16.65 10.92 14.78
CA THR A 78 -16.19 12.30 14.53
C THR A 78 -17.37 13.27 14.41
N LEU A 79 -18.49 12.82 13.85
CA LEU A 79 -19.68 13.64 13.63
C LEU A 79 -20.54 13.78 14.89
N VAL A 80 -20.57 12.73 15.73
CA VAL A 80 -21.47 12.63 16.90
C VAL A 80 -20.74 12.58 18.24
N TYR A 81 -19.46 12.96 18.27
CA TYR A 81 -18.60 12.84 19.45
C TYR A 81 -19.22 13.45 20.71
N ASP A 82 -19.80 14.66 20.59
CA ASP A 82 -20.38 15.39 21.72
C ASP A 82 -21.64 14.68 22.25
N GLN A 83 -22.46 14.11 21.37
CA GLN A 83 -23.66 13.35 21.73
C GLN A 83 -23.26 12.09 22.49
N LEU A 84 -22.29 11.33 21.96
CA LEU A 84 -21.80 10.11 22.60
C LEU A 84 -21.15 10.41 23.95
N LYS A 85 -20.37 11.50 24.06
CA LYS A 85 -19.73 11.93 25.31
C LYS A 85 -20.75 12.31 26.39
N ALA A 86 -21.83 13.01 26.03
CA ALA A 86 -22.88 13.43 26.97
C ALA A 86 -23.58 12.24 27.65
N GLY A 87 -23.63 11.09 26.98
CA GLY A 87 -24.20 9.84 27.50
C GLY A 87 -23.31 9.04 28.45
N LYS A 88 -22.06 9.49 28.70
CA LYS A 88 -21.05 8.72 29.45
C LYS A 88 -20.67 9.34 30.80
N ASN A 89 -20.17 8.50 31.71
CA ASN A 89 -19.62 8.89 33.01
C ASN A 89 -18.29 8.20 33.32
N ALA A 90 -17.45 8.85 34.14
CA ALA A 90 -16.14 8.34 34.55
C ALA A 90 -16.25 7.22 35.61
N MET A 91 -17.34 7.17 36.38
CA MET A 91 -17.59 6.09 37.34
C MET A 91 -18.53 5.03 36.77
N LEU A 92 -18.16 3.76 36.94
CA LEU A 92 -19.03 2.62 36.66
C LEU A 92 -20.17 2.58 37.69
N MET A 93 -21.33 3.13 37.35
CA MET A 93 -22.53 3.00 38.18
C MET A 93 -23.04 1.57 38.11
N ARG A 94 -23.19 0.89 39.26
CA ARG A 94 -23.85 -0.43 39.31
C ARG A 94 -25.27 -0.29 38.73
N GLY A 95 -25.49 -0.95 37.59
CA GLY A 95 -26.74 -0.88 36.84
C GLY A 95 -27.93 -1.29 37.71
N GLY A 96 -28.81 -0.35 38.01
CA GLY A 96 -30.19 -0.71 38.36
C GLY A 96 -30.87 -1.30 37.12
N LEU A 97 -31.76 -2.27 37.29
CA LEU A 97 -32.55 -2.80 36.17
C LEU A 97 -33.29 -1.64 35.49
N LEU A 98 -32.85 -1.29 34.28
CA LEU A 98 -33.51 -0.31 33.44
C LEU A 98 -34.54 -1.06 32.61
N MET A 99 -35.83 -0.80 32.85
CA MET A 99 -36.90 -1.30 31.99
C MET A 99 -37.18 -0.27 30.92
N ILE A 100 -36.89 -0.61 29.66
CA ILE A 100 -37.28 0.20 28.50
C ILE A 100 -38.62 -0.33 27.99
N LYS A 101 -39.65 0.50 28.06
CA LYS A 101 -41.04 0.12 27.73
C LYS A 101 -41.25 0.02 26.23
N ASP A 102 -42.34 -0.64 25.84
CA ASP A 102 -42.65 -0.90 24.42
C ASP A 102 -43.01 0.37 23.64
N ASP A 103 -43.59 1.38 24.28
CA ASP A 103 -43.89 2.71 23.69
C ASP A 103 -42.61 3.51 23.39
N GLU A 104 -41.62 3.45 24.28
CA GLU A 104 -40.30 4.05 24.08
C GLU A 104 -39.55 3.38 22.91
N VAL A 105 -39.63 2.05 22.80
CA VAL A 105 -39.05 1.31 21.66
C VAL A 105 -39.77 1.61 20.37
N ALA A 106 -41.09 1.73 20.36
CA ALA A 106 -41.84 2.06 19.14
C ALA A 106 -41.39 3.41 18.56
N THR A 107 -41.21 4.42 19.42
CA THR A 107 -40.72 5.75 19.04
C THR A 107 -39.27 5.70 18.52
N LEU A 108 -38.40 4.95 19.19
CA LEU A 108 -37.01 4.75 18.76
C LEU A 108 -36.91 3.98 17.43
N ALA A 109 -37.74 2.95 17.26
CA ALA A 109 -37.78 2.15 16.05
C ALA A 109 -38.23 2.99 14.85
N GLU A 110 -39.20 3.89 15.04
CA GLU A 110 -39.62 4.84 14.00
C GLU A 110 -38.47 5.78 13.58
N LEU A 111 -37.70 6.31 14.54
CA LEU A 111 -36.52 7.13 14.24
C LEU A 111 -35.41 6.34 13.53
N LEU A 112 -35.14 5.11 13.97
CA LEU A 112 -34.11 4.23 13.40
C LEU A 112 -34.48 3.71 12.00
N GLN A 113 -35.77 3.55 11.71
CA GLN A 113 -36.28 3.13 10.41
C GLN A 113 -36.66 4.32 9.51
N SER A 114 -36.57 5.55 10.02
CA SER A 114 -36.77 6.75 9.19
C SER A 114 -35.82 6.71 8.00
N PRO A 115 -36.32 6.85 6.76
CA PRO A 115 -35.46 6.81 5.59
C PRO A 115 -34.47 7.99 5.66
N PRO A 116 -33.23 7.79 5.20
CA PRO A 116 -32.31 8.90 5.08
C PRO A 116 -32.90 9.99 4.16
N PRO A 117 -32.53 11.27 4.39
CA PRO A 117 -33.00 12.36 3.54
C PRO A 117 -32.66 12.07 2.06
N PRO A 118 -33.51 12.47 1.11
CA PRO A 118 -33.22 12.26 -0.31
C PRO A 118 -31.95 13.02 -0.71
N PRO A 119 -31.20 12.53 -1.72
CA PRO A 119 -30.01 13.22 -2.19
C PRO A 119 -30.39 14.59 -2.73
N PRO A 120 -29.56 15.63 -2.50
CA PRO A 120 -29.81 16.93 -3.09
C PRO A 120 -29.91 16.80 -4.62
N SER A 121 -30.91 17.44 -5.22
CA SER A 121 -31.20 17.36 -6.66
C SER A 121 -30.01 17.83 -7.50
N ALA A 122 -29.75 17.15 -8.63
CA ALA A 122 -28.66 17.46 -9.56
C ALA A 122 -28.67 18.91 -10.11
N ASP A 123 -29.82 19.60 -10.06
CA ASP A 123 -30.00 20.99 -10.51
C ASP A 123 -29.81 22.05 -9.40
N ALA A 124 -29.61 21.64 -8.15
CA ALA A 124 -29.16 22.57 -7.12
C ALA A 124 -27.68 22.84 -7.35
N ALA A 125 -27.31 24.11 -7.62
CA ALA A 125 -25.91 24.54 -7.66
C ALA A 125 -25.17 23.89 -6.49
N PRO A 126 -24.00 23.25 -6.70
CA PRO A 126 -23.32 22.51 -5.65
C PRO A 126 -23.19 23.44 -4.45
N SER A 127 -23.94 23.16 -3.38
CA SER A 127 -23.72 23.84 -2.12
C SER A 127 -22.25 23.62 -1.82
N ALA A 128 -21.50 24.70 -1.58
CA ALA A 128 -20.07 24.62 -1.33
C ALA A 128 -19.79 23.44 -0.38
N PRO A 129 -18.81 22.57 -0.68
CA PRO A 129 -18.54 21.38 0.12
C PRO A 129 -18.45 21.80 1.59
N LYS A 130 -19.28 21.18 2.43
CA LYS A 130 -19.47 21.63 3.81
C LYS A 130 -18.23 21.27 4.61
N VAL A 131 -17.28 22.20 4.65
CA VAL A 131 -15.99 22.05 5.32
C VAL A 131 -16.22 21.82 6.82
N THR A 132 -15.80 20.67 7.33
CA THR A 132 -15.88 20.35 8.76
C THR A 132 -14.55 20.70 9.41
N THR A 133 -14.55 21.62 10.38
CA THR A 133 -13.34 22.02 11.10
C THR A 133 -13.15 21.17 12.35
N ILE A 134 -11.98 20.55 12.48
CA ILE A 134 -11.61 19.71 13.63
C ILE A 134 -10.46 20.36 14.39
N THR A 135 -10.58 20.42 15.71
CA THR A 135 -9.54 20.97 16.59
C THR A 135 -8.63 19.87 17.15
N PHE A 136 -7.32 20.11 17.09
CA PHE A 136 -6.24 19.24 17.56
C PHE A 136 -5.39 19.94 18.62
N PHE A 137 -4.63 19.18 19.39
CA PHE A 137 -3.59 19.70 20.27
C PHE A 137 -2.23 19.63 19.58
N SER A 138 -1.53 20.76 19.49
CA SER A 138 -0.14 20.80 19.07
C SER A 138 0.74 20.22 20.17
N VAL A 139 1.54 19.22 19.81
CA VAL A 139 2.50 18.57 20.70
C VAL A 139 3.89 18.77 20.10
N VAL A 140 4.74 19.47 20.85
CA VAL A 140 6.12 19.78 20.47
C VAL A 140 7.06 19.10 21.46
N THR A 141 8.02 18.32 20.94
CA THR A 141 9.06 17.65 21.73
C THR A 141 10.42 18.15 21.26
N MET A 142 11.23 18.67 22.19
CA MET A 142 12.59 19.16 21.92
C MET A 142 13.47 19.00 23.19
N PRO A 143 14.80 18.83 23.05
CA PRO A 143 15.71 18.95 24.18
C PRO A 143 15.55 20.29 24.92
N ALA A 144 15.77 20.28 26.25
CA ALA A 144 15.66 21.49 27.08
C ALA A 144 16.71 22.57 26.75
N GLN A 145 17.80 22.19 26.08
CA GLN A 145 18.85 23.10 25.60
C GLN A 145 19.28 22.65 24.20
N ILE A 146 19.44 23.63 23.29
CA ILE A 146 20.02 23.40 21.95
C ILE A 146 21.53 23.52 22.10
N GLN A 147 22.24 22.40 21.99
CA GLN A 147 23.70 22.39 22.08
C GLN A 147 24.32 22.58 20.69
N ALA A 148 25.33 23.45 20.59
CA ALA A 148 26.11 23.61 19.36
C ALA A 148 26.79 22.27 19.00
N ASN A 149 26.86 21.97 17.70
CA ASN A 149 27.47 20.74 17.15
C ASN A 149 26.83 19.41 17.61
N VAL A 150 25.64 19.46 18.19
CA VAL A 150 24.82 18.30 18.55
C VAL A 150 23.51 18.36 17.77
N THR A 151 22.97 17.21 17.35
CA THR A 151 21.65 17.16 16.72
C THR A 151 20.57 17.43 17.76
N ASN A 152 19.81 18.52 17.61
CA ASN A 152 18.73 18.92 18.52
C ASN A 152 17.36 18.81 17.82
N PRO A 153 16.77 17.61 17.70
CA PRO A 153 15.54 17.46 16.95
C PRO A 153 14.37 18.16 17.65
N LEU A 154 13.64 18.97 16.90
CA LEU A 154 12.35 19.54 17.28
C LEU A 154 11.27 18.77 16.52
N VAL A 155 10.49 17.97 17.24
CA VAL A 155 9.41 17.13 16.69
C VAL A 155 8.07 17.81 16.95
N VAL A 156 7.29 18.03 15.90
CA VAL A 156 5.95 18.63 15.96
C VAL A 156 4.92 17.64 15.44
N ARG A 157 3.81 17.48 16.16
CA ARG A 157 2.63 16.72 15.71
C ARG A 157 1.34 17.37 16.21
N LEU A 158 0.23 17.11 15.51
CA LEU A 158 -1.12 17.43 15.96
C LEU A 158 -1.78 16.14 16.49
N SER A 159 -2.25 16.19 17.73
CA SER A 159 -2.90 15.04 18.40
C SER A 159 -4.40 15.26 18.61
N ARG A 160 -5.18 14.19 18.47
CA ARG A 160 -6.62 14.17 18.80
C ARG A 160 -6.87 14.17 20.30
N SER A 161 -5.87 13.84 21.11
CA SER A 161 -5.98 13.76 22.56
C SER A 161 -5.07 14.80 23.23
N ALA A 162 -5.50 15.35 24.36
CA ALA A 162 -4.65 16.27 25.11
C ALA A 162 -3.38 15.55 25.57
N PRO A 163 -2.19 16.17 25.47
CA PRO A 163 -0.96 15.54 25.89
C PRO A 163 -0.94 15.25 27.40
N ASP A 164 -0.43 14.07 27.77
CA ASP A 164 -0.25 13.69 29.16
C ASP A 164 0.81 14.58 29.83
N LYS A 165 0.47 15.22 30.97
CA LYS A 165 1.37 16.14 31.69
C LYS A 165 2.71 15.52 32.12
N LYS A 166 2.84 14.19 32.09
CA LYS A 166 4.04 13.44 32.52
C LYS A 166 4.93 12.97 31.37
N LEU A 167 4.47 12.99 30.12
CA LEU A 167 5.14 12.31 28.99
C LEU A 167 5.89 13.25 28.03
N THR A 168 5.79 14.56 28.21
CA THR A 168 6.63 15.53 27.51
C THR A 168 7.96 15.71 28.24
N PHE A 169 8.95 14.87 27.92
CA PHE A 169 10.33 15.14 28.30
C PHE A 169 10.82 16.39 27.55
N GLY A 170 11.23 17.43 28.29
CA GLY A 170 12.01 18.56 27.74
C GLY A 170 11.31 19.91 27.60
N THR A 171 9.99 20.01 27.82
CA THR A 171 9.27 21.30 27.79
C THR A 171 8.54 21.56 29.11
N ASN A 172 8.41 22.83 29.50
CA ASN A 172 7.53 23.26 30.59
C ASN A 172 6.13 22.63 30.41
N PRO A 173 5.58 21.94 31.42
CA PRO A 173 4.28 21.29 31.32
C PRO A 173 3.18 22.35 31.28
N GLY A 174 2.68 22.74 30.09
CA GLY A 174 1.58 23.71 30.02
C GLY A 174 1.07 24.23 28.67
N MET A 175 1.75 24.07 27.53
CA MET A 175 1.32 24.73 26.26
C MET A 175 0.84 23.73 25.19
N ALA A 176 -0.22 22.98 25.48
CA ALA A 176 -0.95 22.27 24.42
C ALA A 176 -1.83 23.28 23.66
N THR A 177 -1.28 23.96 22.66
CA THR A 177 -2.01 24.93 21.85
C THR A 177 -3.00 24.20 20.93
N LYS A 178 -4.21 24.72 20.80
CA LYS A 178 -5.23 24.15 19.91
C LYS A 178 -5.03 24.65 18.48
N VAL A 179 -5.03 23.74 17.51
CA VAL A 179 -4.96 24.03 16.08
C VAL A 179 -6.22 23.50 15.42
N SER A 180 -6.95 24.36 14.70
CA SER A 180 -8.17 23.98 13.99
C SER A 180 -7.87 23.74 12.52
N VAL A 181 -8.17 22.54 12.04
CA VAL A 181 -7.90 22.12 10.66
C VAL A 181 -9.23 21.89 9.94
N PRO A 182 -9.48 22.59 8.81
CA PRO A 182 -10.65 22.38 7.97
C PRO A 182 -10.52 21.13 7.09
N PHE A 183 -11.50 20.23 7.12
CA PHE A 183 -11.60 19.03 6.28
C PHE A 183 -12.77 19.18 5.29
N PRO A 184 -12.50 19.24 3.97
CA PRO A 184 -13.53 19.15 2.94
C PRO A 184 -14.17 17.75 2.89
N ASP A 185 -13.37 16.72 3.14
CA ASP A 185 -13.77 15.32 3.22
C ASP A 185 -13.09 14.70 4.45
N LEU A 186 -13.90 14.15 5.36
CA LEU A 186 -13.38 13.50 6.57
C LEU A 186 -12.65 12.20 6.27
N GLY A 187 -12.85 11.59 5.10
CA GLY A 187 -12.11 10.41 4.66
C GLY A 187 -10.72 10.70 4.11
N GLN A 188 -10.41 11.97 3.79
CA GLN A 188 -9.15 12.36 3.18
C GLN A 188 -8.28 13.17 4.16
N PRO A 189 -6.96 12.96 4.17
CA PRO A 189 -6.06 13.78 4.97
C PRO A 189 -5.89 15.18 4.34
N VAL A 190 -5.62 16.16 5.19
CA VAL A 190 -5.34 17.54 4.79
C VAL A 190 -3.85 17.81 4.97
N ALA A 191 -3.20 18.31 3.91
CA ALA A 191 -1.84 18.81 4.00
C ALA A 191 -1.83 20.17 4.72
N VAL A 192 -1.08 20.27 5.80
CA VAL A 192 -0.86 21.49 6.57
C VAL A 192 0.60 21.87 6.45
N GLU A 193 0.90 23.08 6.00
CA GLU A 193 2.26 23.61 6.01
C GLU A 193 2.62 24.06 7.41
N VAL A 194 3.75 23.59 7.92
CA VAL A 194 4.31 23.96 9.21
C VAL A 194 5.59 24.73 8.98
N THR A 195 5.63 25.99 9.42
CA THR A 195 6.80 26.85 9.30
C THR A 195 7.39 27.14 10.69
N LEU A 196 8.70 26.89 10.84
CA LEU A 196 9.47 27.21 12.05
C LEU A 196 10.16 28.55 11.88
N HIS A 197 9.77 29.55 12.67
CA HIS A 197 10.51 30.80 12.79
C HIS A 197 11.44 30.69 14.01
N ALA A 198 12.75 30.63 13.75
CA ALA A 198 13.79 30.42 14.75
C ALA A 198 14.94 31.42 14.58
N PRO A 199 14.77 32.69 15.01
CA PRO A 199 15.76 33.74 14.78
C PRO A 199 17.13 33.39 15.37
N GLY A 200 18.20 33.54 14.59
CA GLY A 200 19.57 33.27 15.04
C GLY A 200 19.96 31.79 15.06
N LEU A 201 19.03 30.87 14.78
CA LEU A 201 19.32 29.46 14.56
C LEU A 201 19.45 29.18 13.06
N GLY A 202 20.42 28.35 12.69
CA GLY A 202 20.41 27.65 11.42
C GLY A 202 19.41 26.49 11.44
N GLU A 203 19.10 25.93 10.28
CA GLU A 203 18.39 24.65 10.19
C GLU A 203 19.18 23.74 9.26
N LYS A 204 19.52 22.55 9.76
CA LYS A 204 20.50 21.66 9.15
C LYS A 204 20.13 21.17 7.74
N THR A 205 18.83 21.12 7.42
CA THR A 205 18.33 20.72 6.10
C THR A 205 18.22 21.90 5.13
N GLY A 206 18.47 23.13 5.60
CA GLY A 206 18.38 24.36 4.82
C GLY A 206 16.94 24.85 4.58
N SER A 207 15.94 24.25 5.23
CA SER A 207 14.54 24.64 5.09
C SER A 207 13.83 24.72 6.44
N PHE A 208 13.09 25.79 6.63
CA PHE A 208 12.26 26.05 7.81
C PHE A 208 10.77 25.72 7.59
N SER A 209 10.39 25.11 6.46
CA SER A 209 9.01 24.67 6.21
C SER A 209 8.91 23.17 5.92
N ARG A 210 7.82 22.57 6.38
CA ARG A 210 7.51 21.14 6.22
C ARG A 210 6.03 20.95 5.94
N THR A 211 5.69 19.87 5.25
CA THR A 211 4.30 19.44 5.06
C THR A 211 3.94 18.40 6.12
N MET A 212 2.82 18.61 6.79
CA MET A 212 2.24 17.70 7.77
C MET A 212 0.92 17.16 7.25
N MET A 213 0.79 15.84 7.10
CA MET A 213 -0.52 15.24 6.83
C MET A 213 -1.32 15.11 8.11
N VAL A 214 -2.48 15.76 8.14
CA VAL A 214 -3.41 15.75 9.27
C VAL A 214 -4.64 14.93 8.88
N TYR A 215 -5.00 13.99 9.73
CA TYR A 215 -6.12 13.08 9.52
C TYR A 215 -7.26 13.44 10.47
N SER A 216 -8.51 13.32 10.01
CA SER A 216 -9.69 13.64 10.82
C SER A 216 -9.86 12.74 12.07
N HIS A 217 -9.43 11.48 11.96
CA HIS A 217 -9.73 10.41 12.89
C HIS A 217 -8.52 9.98 13.75
N ARG A 218 -7.31 10.47 13.47
CA ARG A 218 -6.07 10.07 14.15
C ARG A 218 -5.09 11.23 14.30
N ASP A 219 -3.99 10.99 15.00
CA ASP A 219 -2.89 11.95 15.11
C ASP A 219 -2.21 12.15 13.75
N SER A 220 -1.65 13.34 13.53
CA SER A 220 -0.94 13.69 12.31
C SER A 220 0.37 12.91 12.15
N GLU A 221 0.91 12.90 10.93
CA GLU A 221 2.33 12.61 10.73
C GLU A 221 3.19 13.61 11.52
N PRO A 222 4.33 13.19 12.11
CA PRO A 222 5.23 14.10 12.80
C PRO A 222 6.17 14.78 11.80
N VAL A 223 6.31 16.10 11.90
CA VAL A 223 7.34 16.86 11.19
C VAL A 223 8.52 17.14 12.11
N ILE A 224 9.73 17.12 11.57
CA ILE A 224 10.96 17.27 12.34
C ILE A 224 11.83 18.37 11.74
N PHE A 225 12.24 19.29 12.61
CA PHE A 225 13.22 20.33 12.33
C PHE A 225 14.52 20.02 13.09
N LEU A 226 15.66 20.40 12.51
CA LEU A 226 16.98 20.23 13.09
C LEU A 226 17.63 21.61 13.30
N PRO A 227 17.19 22.41 14.29
CA PRO A 227 17.79 23.70 14.59
C PRO A 227 19.26 23.56 15.02
N GLU A 228 20.09 24.48 14.52
CA GLU A 228 21.52 24.54 14.80
C GLU A 228 21.89 25.87 15.46
N ALA A 229 22.44 25.79 16.68
CA ALA A 229 22.91 26.95 17.43
C ALA A 229 24.36 27.28 17.08
N GLY A 230 24.63 28.58 16.86
CA GLY A 230 26.00 29.11 16.85
C GLY A 230 26.65 29.11 18.25
N GLU A 231 27.96 29.32 18.30
CA GLU A 231 28.78 29.19 19.53
C GLU A 231 28.39 30.13 20.69
N ARG A 232 27.58 31.17 20.45
CA ARG A 232 27.14 32.14 21.47
C ARG A 232 25.68 32.53 21.26
N MET A 233 24.77 31.76 21.83
CA MET A 233 23.32 31.97 21.76
C MET A 233 22.73 32.18 23.15
N GLY A 234 21.97 33.26 23.31
CA GLY A 234 21.14 33.50 24.49
C GLY A 234 19.76 32.82 24.38
N PRO A 235 18.85 33.07 25.35
CA PRO A 235 17.47 32.61 25.25
C PRO A 235 16.83 33.10 23.94
N THR A 236 16.29 32.17 23.15
CA THR A 236 15.73 32.43 21.82
C THR A 236 14.32 31.84 21.75
N SER A 237 13.36 32.60 21.22
CA SER A 237 11.98 32.13 21.04
C SER A 237 11.84 31.40 19.69
N LEU A 238 11.08 30.31 19.70
CA LEU A 238 10.73 29.53 18.50
C LEU A 238 9.22 29.66 18.26
N THR A 239 8.83 30.00 17.03
CA THR A 239 7.42 30.10 16.64
C THR A 239 7.10 29.07 15.56
N LEU A 240 5.96 28.39 15.71
CA LEU A 240 5.40 27.48 14.71
C LEU A 240 4.14 28.08 14.12
N THR A 241 4.08 28.16 12.80
CA THR A 241 2.89 28.58 12.05
C THR A 241 2.31 27.38 11.32
N PHE A 242 0.98 27.21 11.39
CA PHE A 242 0.25 26.14 10.69
C PHE A 242 -0.67 26.78 9.64
N SER A 243 -0.35 26.56 8.36
CA SER A 243 -1.10 27.10 7.23
C SER A 243 -1.84 25.98 6.50
N THR A 244 -3.11 26.22 6.19
CA THR A 244 -3.94 25.26 5.44
C THR A 244 -4.26 25.82 4.06
N PRO A 245 -4.41 24.98 3.01
CA PRO A 245 -4.82 25.44 1.68
C PRO A 245 -6.18 26.15 1.65
N LEU A 246 -6.98 26.00 2.70
CA LEU A 246 -8.33 26.55 2.86
C LEU A 246 -8.34 27.89 3.63
N GLY A 247 -7.19 28.46 3.96
CA GLY A 247 -7.06 29.81 4.54
C GLY A 247 -7.39 29.93 6.03
N ALA A 248 -7.45 28.82 6.77
CA ALA A 248 -7.54 28.85 8.23
C ALA A 248 -6.12 28.94 8.81
N ASP A 249 -5.62 30.15 9.00
CA ASP A 249 -4.35 30.40 9.66
C ASP A 249 -4.54 30.33 11.18
N ALA A 250 -4.01 29.29 11.81
CA ALA A 250 -3.81 29.28 13.26
C ALA A 250 -2.45 29.91 13.55
N THR A 251 -2.41 31.24 13.68
CA THR A 251 -1.19 31.96 14.03
C THR A 251 -0.94 31.87 15.52
N MET A 252 0.20 31.31 15.92
CA MET A 252 0.75 31.57 17.24
C MET A 252 1.39 32.97 17.19
N THR A 253 0.72 33.99 17.73
CA THR A 253 1.27 35.35 17.80
C THR A 253 1.15 35.89 19.22
N GLU A 254 2.25 36.37 19.77
CA GLU A 254 2.23 37.63 20.51
C GLU A 254 2.98 38.69 19.66
N VAL A 255 2.52 39.94 19.75
CA VAL A 255 2.18 40.83 18.64
C VAL A 255 3.32 41.75 18.12
N VAL A 256 3.34 42.04 16.79
CA VAL A 256 3.45 43.34 16.04
C VAL A 256 4.09 43.12 14.64
N GLN A 257 3.42 43.66 13.60
CA GLN A 257 3.67 43.55 12.13
C GLN A 257 4.75 44.54 11.59
N PRO A 258 5.03 44.62 10.25
CA PRO A 258 5.53 43.59 9.33
C PRO A 258 6.67 44.10 8.39
N ALA A 259 7.21 43.22 7.55
CA ALA A 259 7.57 43.54 6.16
C ALA A 259 7.55 42.25 5.30
N GLU A 260 6.85 42.28 4.18
CA GLU A 260 6.74 41.19 3.19
C GLU A 260 7.97 41.13 2.26
N GLU A 261 8.35 39.92 1.83
CA GLU A 261 9.02 39.72 0.55
C GLU A 261 8.36 38.58 -0.24
N ALA A 262 8.40 38.77 -1.55
CA ALA A 262 7.41 38.28 -2.51
C ALA A 262 7.77 36.92 -3.13
N PHE A 263 6.78 36.05 -3.24
CA PHE A 263 6.80 34.95 -4.20
C PHE A 263 6.40 35.48 -5.58
N ARG A 264 7.33 35.45 -6.53
CA ARG A 264 7.06 35.76 -7.94
C ARG A 264 6.40 34.54 -8.60
N GLY A 265 5.11 34.68 -8.89
CA GLY A 265 4.42 33.81 -9.84
C GLY A 265 4.75 34.20 -11.28
N ILE A 266 4.93 33.20 -12.13
CA ILE A 266 4.55 33.28 -13.55
C ILE A 266 3.90 31.96 -13.90
N GLY A 267 2.56 31.95 -13.96
CA GLY A 267 1.81 30.85 -14.55
C GLY A 267 1.73 30.98 -16.06
N LYS A 268 1.66 29.84 -16.74
CA LYS A 268 1.06 29.72 -18.08
C LYS A 268 0.80 28.25 -18.44
N GLY A 269 -0.47 27.85 -18.28
CA GLY A 269 -1.17 26.93 -19.16
C GLY A 269 -1.46 25.55 -18.58
N LEU A 270 -2.73 25.14 -18.67
CA LEU A 270 -3.15 23.74 -18.63
C LEU A 270 -2.42 22.97 -19.75
N GLY A 271 -1.24 22.45 -19.41
CA GLY A 271 -0.51 21.50 -20.23
C GLY A 271 -1.08 20.09 -20.05
N ALA A 272 -0.81 19.20 -21.01
CA ALA A 272 -1.05 17.78 -20.82
C ALA A 272 -0.27 17.27 -19.59
N PRO A 273 -0.77 16.22 -18.91
CA PRO A 273 -0.07 15.57 -17.80
C PRO A 273 1.40 15.35 -18.14
N THR A 274 2.30 15.92 -17.34
CA THR A 274 3.74 15.86 -17.62
C THR A 274 4.45 15.21 -16.45
N THR A 275 5.24 14.17 -16.74
CA THR A 275 6.12 13.54 -15.74
C THR A 275 7.45 14.28 -15.71
N VAL A 276 7.83 14.78 -14.54
CA VAL A 276 9.14 15.41 -14.27
C VAL A 276 10.02 14.43 -13.48
N ALA A 277 11.30 14.34 -13.86
CA ALA A 277 12.25 13.46 -13.20
C ALA A 277 13.06 14.23 -12.13
N PHE A 278 13.07 13.72 -10.91
CA PHE A 278 13.86 14.21 -9.78
C PHE A 278 14.95 13.21 -9.42
N PHE A 279 16.04 13.67 -8.82
CA PHE A 279 17.04 12.87 -8.16
C PHE A 279 16.72 12.77 -6.67
N THR A 280 17.06 11.64 -6.04
CA THR A 280 16.99 11.50 -4.59
C THR A 280 18.23 12.10 -3.92
N ASP A 281 18.03 13.02 -2.98
CA ASP A 281 19.05 13.49 -2.03
C ASP A 281 18.80 12.83 -0.67
N VAL A 282 19.53 11.75 -0.39
CA VAL A 282 19.40 10.94 0.82
C VAL A 282 20.65 11.11 1.67
N ARG A 283 20.54 11.76 2.83
CA ARG A 283 21.68 12.01 3.72
C ARG A 283 21.57 11.19 5.00
N PHE A 284 22.54 10.32 5.19
CA PHE A 284 22.71 9.49 6.38
C PHE A 284 24.19 9.12 6.50
N PRO A 285 24.79 9.12 7.71
CA PRO A 285 26.18 8.74 7.87
C PRO A 285 26.39 7.27 7.50
N ALA A 286 27.56 6.96 6.93
CA ALA A 286 27.92 5.58 6.58
C ALA A 286 28.10 4.68 7.81
N GLN A 287 28.51 5.27 8.94
CA GLN A 287 28.70 4.59 10.22
C GLN A 287 27.87 5.28 11.31
N VAL A 288 27.18 4.48 12.11
CA VAL A 288 26.35 4.93 13.22
C VAL A 288 26.77 4.21 14.50
N LYS A 289 26.89 4.95 15.60
CA LYS A 289 27.19 4.34 16.90
C LYS A 289 25.97 3.57 17.42
N PRO A 290 26.15 2.38 18.03
CA PRO A 290 25.07 1.67 18.71
C PRO A 290 24.32 2.57 19.69
N GLU A 291 23.00 2.38 19.78
CA GLU A 291 22.09 3.12 20.66
C GLU A 291 21.98 4.65 20.40
N SER A 292 22.73 5.18 19.43
CA SER A 292 22.67 6.60 19.07
C SER A 292 21.47 6.91 18.17
N VAL A 293 20.93 8.12 18.30
CA VAL A 293 19.87 8.64 17.42
C VAL A 293 20.51 9.48 16.32
N THR A 294 20.25 9.11 15.07
CA THR A 294 20.80 9.74 13.88
C THR A 294 19.67 10.15 12.93
N PRO A 295 19.65 11.39 12.43
CA PRO A 295 18.66 11.82 11.45
C PRO A 295 18.98 11.25 10.05
N LEU A 296 17.98 10.64 9.42
CA LEU A 296 17.91 10.37 7.99
C LEU A 296 17.16 11.51 7.31
N TRP A 297 17.82 12.21 6.40
CA TRP A 297 17.22 13.23 5.56
C TRP A 297 16.94 12.66 4.18
N VAL A 298 15.70 12.86 3.68
CA VAL A 298 15.30 12.59 2.30
C VAL A 298 14.73 13.85 1.64
N ARG A 299 15.14 14.16 0.41
CA ARG A 299 14.59 15.21 -0.46
C ARG A 299 14.59 14.75 -1.91
N LEU A 300 13.71 15.33 -2.74
CA LEU A 300 13.75 15.21 -4.19
C LEU A 300 14.29 16.51 -4.80
N THR A 301 15.32 16.40 -5.64
CA THR A 301 16.03 17.54 -6.23
C THR A 301 16.03 17.46 -7.75
N LEU A 302 16.04 18.60 -8.43
CA LEU A 302 16.11 18.66 -9.90
C LEU A 302 17.52 18.33 -10.41
N GLU A 303 18.53 18.64 -9.61
CA GLU A 303 19.94 18.34 -9.89
C GLU A 303 20.45 17.23 -8.96
N GLN A 304 21.41 16.45 -9.45
CA GLN A 304 22.01 15.38 -8.67
C GLN A 304 22.91 15.93 -7.56
N SER A 305 22.66 15.51 -6.32
CA SER A 305 23.52 15.79 -5.16
C SER A 305 24.68 14.79 -5.08
N GLU A 306 25.91 15.26 -4.92
CA GLU A 306 27.09 14.41 -4.71
C GLU A 306 27.16 13.80 -3.30
N GLU A 307 26.49 14.44 -2.33
CA GLU A 307 26.43 14.01 -0.92
C GLU A 307 25.40 12.90 -0.68
N SER A 308 24.52 12.66 -1.65
CA SER A 308 23.46 11.66 -1.54
C SER A 308 24.04 10.24 -1.44
N ARG A 309 23.61 9.50 -0.41
CA ARG A 309 23.96 8.08 -0.18
C ARG A 309 23.38 7.17 -1.26
N ALA A 310 22.24 7.55 -1.83
CA ALA A 310 21.54 6.80 -2.85
C ALA A 310 20.99 7.77 -3.90
N THR A 311 21.53 7.71 -5.11
CA THR A 311 21.03 8.49 -6.24
C THR A 311 20.12 7.62 -7.11
N SER A 312 18.84 7.67 -6.81
CA SER A 312 17.77 7.17 -7.66
C SER A 312 17.12 8.34 -8.40
N LYS A 313 16.43 8.01 -9.48
CA LYS A 313 15.69 8.93 -10.31
C LYS A 313 14.20 8.63 -10.08
N ILE A 314 13.41 9.59 -9.65
CA ILE A 314 11.98 9.47 -9.29
C ILE A 314 11.13 10.33 -10.22
N GLY A 315 10.13 9.72 -10.86
CA GLY A 315 9.27 10.38 -11.84
C GLY A 315 7.98 10.81 -11.16
N VAL A 316 7.74 12.11 -11.07
CA VAL A 316 6.52 12.67 -10.47
C VAL A 316 5.63 13.18 -11.59
N GLY A 317 4.39 12.69 -11.66
CA GLY A 317 3.38 13.17 -12.60
C GLY A 317 2.71 14.43 -12.09
N PHE A 318 2.63 15.47 -12.90
CA PHE A 318 1.89 16.69 -12.58
C PHE A 318 0.70 16.82 -13.52
N ASP A 319 -0.49 17.00 -12.93
CA ASP A 319 -1.71 17.33 -13.68
C ASP A 319 -1.65 18.77 -14.17
N ASP A 320 -0.98 19.63 -13.39
CA ASP A 320 -0.76 21.04 -13.63
C ASP A 320 0.65 21.37 -13.11
N LEU A 321 1.54 21.83 -14.00
CA LEU A 321 2.93 22.12 -13.66
C LEU A 321 3.07 23.30 -12.69
N ASP A 322 2.04 24.16 -12.61
CA ASP A 322 1.99 25.30 -11.70
C ASP A 322 1.50 24.90 -10.29
N LYS A 323 1.05 23.65 -10.10
CA LYS A 323 0.61 23.11 -8.80
C LYS A 323 1.63 22.15 -8.22
N SER A 324 1.62 22.04 -6.90
CA SER A 324 2.40 21.03 -6.20
C SER A 324 1.72 19.67 -6.22
N GLU A 325 2.55 18.64 -6.10
CA GLU A 325 2.14 17.26 -5.84
C GLU A 325 2.65 16.84 -4.46
N LEU A 326 1.93 15.93 -3.81
CA LEU A 326 2.30 15.35 -2.52
C LEU A 326 2.95 13.99 -2.73
N ILE A 327 4.18 13.84 -2.23
CA ILE A 327 4.93 12.59 -2.27
C ILE A 327 5.12 12.08 -0.86
N GLN A 328 4.62 10.88 -0.58
CA GLN A 328 4.84 10.21 0.70
C GLN A 328 6.13 9.40 0.62
N VAL A 329 7.00 9.59 1.59
CA VAL A 329 8.24 8.85 1.78
C VAL A 329 8.04 7.85 2.90
N VAL A 330 8.33 6.59 2.65
CA VAL A 330 8.21 5.49 3.60
C VAL A 330 9.59 4.89 3.82
N VAL A 331 9.98 4.68 5.07
CA VAL A 331 11.30 4.15 5.39
C VAL A 331 11.20 2.78 6.05
N SER A 332 12.17 1.94 5.71
CA SER A 332 12.46 0.71 6.41
C SER A 332 13.96 0.60 6.63
N ALA A 333 14.35 0.35 7.86
CA ALA A 333 15.75 0.27 8.24
C ALA A 333 15.94 -0.91 9.20
N GLU A 334 16.67 -1.94 8.76
CA GLU A 334 17.00 -3.07 9.63
C GLU A 334 17.93 -2.60 10.75
N GLY A 335 17.70 -3.03 12.00
CA GLY A 335 18.58 -2.65 13.12
C GLY A 335 18.49 -1.17 13.53
N PHE A 336 17.58 -0.39 12.93
CA PHE A 336 17.26 0.96 13.36
C PHE A 336 15.77 1.07 13.71
N ALA A 337 15.47 1.68 14.86
CA ALA A 337 14.11 2.00 15.27
C ALA A 337 13.81 3.48 14.97
N GLU A 338 12.69 3.77 14.31
CA GLU A 338 12.21 5.15 14.12
C GLU A 338 11.60 5.66 15.43
N THR A 339 12.14 6.74 16.00
CA THR A 339 11.85 7.13 17.38
C THR A 339 10.44 7.71 17.59
N THR A 340 9.77 8.16 16.52
CA THR A 340 8.39 8.66 16.57
C THR A 340 7.36 7.53 16.39
N GLY A 341 7.80 6.35 15.95
CA GLY A 341 6.93 5.21 15.65
C GLY A 341 6.16 5.34 14.32
N VAL A 342 6.44 6.37 13.52
CA VAL A 342 5.79 6.62 12.23
C VAL A 342 6.82 6.46 11.12
N LEU A 343 6.59 5.47 10.24
CA LEU A 343 7.50 5.10 9.16
C LEU A 343 7.27 5.90 7.87
N SER A 344 6.28 6.79 7.84
CA SER A 344 5.96 7.60 6.66
C SER A 344 5.93 9.09 6.96
N ARG A 345 6.36 9.90 5.98
CA ARG A 345 6.30 11.37 5.99
C ARG A 345 6.04 11.91 4.60
N THR A 346 5.30 13.01 4.49
CA THR A 346 4.95 13.60 3.20
C THR A 346 5.76 14.86 2.90
N MET A 347 6.20 15.00 1.65
CA MET A 347 6.83 16.22 1.11
C MET A 347 5.96 16.84 0.01
N THR A 348 5.99 18.16 -0.04
CA THR A 348 5.46 18.93 -1.18
C THR A 348 6.54 19.02 -2.27
N VAL A 349 6.16 18.68 -3.50
CA VAL A 349 7.04 18.69 -4.67
C VAL A 349 6.45 19.60 -5.74
N TYR A 350 7.28 20.48 -6.29
CA TYR A 350 6.93 21.36 -7.41
C TYR A 350 7.69 20.91 -8.65
N SER A 351 7.11 21.09 -9.83
CA SER A 351 7.75 20.70 -11.10
C SER A 351 9.05 21.47 -11.40
N PHE A 352 9.23 22.64 -10.79
CA PHE A 352 10.28 23.62 -11.07
C PHE A 352 11.21 23.92 -9.89
N ALA A 353 11.05 23.22 -8.76
CA ALA A 353 11.89 23.42 -7.58
C ALA A 353 12.12 22.13 -6.81
N ASP A 354 13.24 22.07 -6.10
CA ASP A 354 13.53 20.99 -5.17
C ASP A 354 12.46 20.94 -4.05
N SER A 355 12.09 19.73 -3.63
CA SER A 355 11.03 19.52 -2.63
C SER A 355 11.39 20.11 -1.25
N GLN A 356 10.42 20.21 -0.34
CA GLN A 356 10.76 20.30 1.08
C GLN A 356 11.45 18.99 1.53
N PRO A 357 12.40 19.03 2.49
CA PRO A 357 13.01 17.82 3.02
C PRO A 357 12.10 17.16 4.06
N VAL A 358 12.21 15.83 4.19
CA VAL A 358 11.64 15.07 5.31
C VAL A 358 12.76 14.42 6.11
N VAL A 359 12.56 14.33 7.43
CA VAL A 359 13.59 13.85 8.36
C VAL A 359 13.02 12.73 9.22
N PHE A 360 13.71 11.59 9.25
CA PHE A 360 13.44 10.45 10.14
C PHE A 360 14.50 10.35 11.22
N LEU A 361 14.10 10.01 12.45
CA LEU A 361 15.05 9.84 13.56
C LEU A 361 15.25 8.36 13.82
N PHE A 362 16.42 7.85 13.45
CA PHE A 362 16.76 6.45 13.61
C PHE A 362 17.64 6.24 14.83
N LYS A 363 17.12 5.47 15.79
CA LYS A 363 17.90 4.92 16.88
C LYS A 363 18.54 3.61 16.44
N ALA A 364 19.87 3.56 16.39
CA ALA A 364 20.60 2.33 16.11
C ALA A 364 20.41 1.32 17.25
N GLY A 365 20.25 0.04 16.90
CA GLY A 365 20.24 -1.04 17.88
C GLY A 365 21.65 -1.36 18.42
N ALA A 366 21.70 -2.26 19.39
CA ALA A 366 22.94 -2.71 20.00
C ALA A 366 23.79 -3.62 19.09
N THR A 367 23.17 -4.30 18.12
CA THR A 367 23.85 -5.26 17.25
C THR A 367 24.61 -4.55 16.14
N VAL A 368 25.94 -4.70 16.16
CA VAL A 368 26.84 -4.21 15.11
C VAL A 368 26.69 -4.98 13.80
N GLY A 369 27.04 -4.34 12.67
CA GLY A 369 26.98 -4.95 11.34
C GLY A 369 26.45 -3.99 10.27
N ASN A 370 26.41 -4.45 9.01
CA ASN A 370 25.88 -3.65 7.91
C ASN A 370 24.37 -3.79 7.85
N LYS A 371 23.69 -2.65 7.84
CA LYS A 371 22.24 -2.59 7.88
C LYS A 371 21.70 -1.91 6.63
N ALA A 372 20.75 -2.57 5.97
CA ALA A 372 20.07 -2.03 4.82
C ALA A 372 19.03 -1.00 5.27
N VAL A 373 19.00 0.11 4.54
CA VAL A 373 18.00 1.16 4.66
C VAL A 373 17.36 1.37 3.30
N THR A 374 16.04 1.22 3.27
CA THR A 374 15.20 1.41 2.09
C THR A 374 14.30 2.63 2.30
N VAL A 375 14.21 3.46 1.27
CA VAL A 375 13.38 4.66 1.19
C VAL A 375 12.48 4.52 -0.02
N ASP A 376 11.20 4.28 0.21
CA ASP A 376 10.18 4.11 -0.83
C ASP A 376 9.40 5.42 -1.02
N PHE A 377 9.11 5.77 -2.27
CA PHE A 377 8.39 6.98 -2.65
C PHE A 377 7.03 6.62 -3.22
N TYR A 378 5.98 7.20 -2.66
CA TYR A 378 4.60 6.98 -3.05
C TYR A 378 3.98 8.27 -3.58
N HIS A 379 3.30 8.18 -4.72
CA HIS A 379 2.52 9.25 -5.33
C HIS A 379 1.12 8.74 -5.62
N LYS A 380 0.09 9.48 -5.15
CA LYS A 380 -1.33 9.09 -5.29
C LYS A 380 -1.57 7.63 -4.83
N GLY A 381 -0.97 7.25 -3.70
CA GLY A 381 -1.10 5.92 -3.07
C GLY A 381 -0.33 4.79 -3.76
N ARG A 382 0.56 5.09 -4.70
CA ARG A 382 1.29 4.08 -5.50
C ARG A 382 2.79 4.29 -5.40
N GLN A 383 3.54 3.22 -5.24
CA GLN A 383 4.99 3.28 -5.22
C GLN A 383 5.53 3.67 -6.61
N ILE A 384 6.22 4.81 -6.68
CA ILE A 384 6.82 5.36 -7.91
C ILE A 384 8.33 5.19 -7.98
N GLY A 385 8.96 4.76 -6.89
CA GLY A 385 10.36 4.36 -6.88
C GLY A 385 10.91 4.12 -5.47
N SER A 386 12.17 3.71 -5.41
CA SER A 386 12.89 3.42 -4.18
C SER A 386 14.35 3.88 -4.26
N ALA A 387 14.93 4.17 -3.12
CA ALA A 387 16.35 4.35 -2.91
C ALA A 387 16.80 3.40 -1.78
N GLU A 388 17.93 2.73 -1.97
CA GLU A 388 18.47 1.77 -1.01
C GLU A 388 19.96 2.05 -0.78
N PHE A 389 20.40 1.97 0.48
CA PHE A 389 21.80 2.08 0.85
C PHE A 389 22.11 1.26 2.10
N MET A 390 23.40 0.99 2.33
CA MET A 390 23.88 0.32 3.55
C MET A 390 24.42 1.35 4.54
N ALA A 391 24.19 1.13 5.83
CA ALA A 391 24.82 1.85 6.93
C ALA A 391 25.37 0.84 7.95
N GLU A 392 26.59 1.06 8.43
CA GLU A 392 27.24 0.18 9.39
C GLU A 392 26.96 0.66 10.82
N ILE A 393 26.46 -0.23 11.69
CA ILE A 393 26.43 0.03 13.13
C ILE A 393 27.77 -0.43 13.71
N SER A 394 28.59 0.48 14.24
CA SER A 394 29.95 0.18 14.72
C SER A 394 30.35 0.96 15.98
N HIS A 395 31.19 0.34 16.82
CA HIS A 395 31.71 0.99 18.04
C HIS A 395 32.82 2.02 17.75
N THR A 396 33.53 1.85 16.64
CA THR A 396 34.64 2.71 16.21
C THR A 396 34.13 3.79 15.27
N ALA A 397 34.11 5.04 15.74
CA ALA A 397 33.84 6.18 14.88
C ALA A 397 35.10 6.51 14.05
N GLN A 398 35.12 6.17 12.77
CA GLN A 398 36.06 6.80 11.85
C GLN A 398 35.41 8.06 11.27
N ALA A 399 36.10 9.19 11.44
CA ALA A 399 35.81 10.44 10.78
C ALA A 399 36.60 10.47 9.47
N GLU A 400 35.99 10.06 8.36
CA GLU A 400 36.28 10.40 6.95
C GLU A 400 35.42 9.48 6.06
N PRO A 401 34.97 9.97 4.88
CA PRO A 401 33.89 9.35 4.14
C PRO A 401 34.38 8.04 3.52
N SER A 402 33.75 6.91 3.86
CA SER A 402 33.84 5.77 2.98
C SER A 402 33.17 6.17 1.65
N THR A 403 34.01 6.48 0.67
CA THR A 403 33.68 6.69 -0.75
C THR A 403 33.12 5.43 -1.41
N HIS A 404 32.86 4.38 -0.62
CA HIS A 404 31.91 3.33 -0.95
C HIS A 404 30.50 3.93 -1.01
N LYS A 405 30.25 4.68 -2.09
CA LYS A 405 28.94 4.75 -2.72
C LYS A 405 28.53 3.30 -2.92
N THR A 406 27.69 2.76 -2.03
CA THR A 406 27.20 1.41 -2.23
C THR A 406 26.42 1.45 -3.53
N LYS A 407 26.98 0.81 -4.55
CA LYS A 407 26.44 0.72 -5.91
C LYS A 407 25.22 -0.21 -5.90
N LEU A 408 24.18 0.11 -5.13
CA LEU A 408 22.82 -0.34 -5.41
C LEU A 408 22.06 0.79 -6.09
N THR A 409 22.67 1.33 -7.15
CA THR A 409 21.98 2.22 -8.09
C THR A 409 21.09 1.37 -8.98
N ARG A 410 19.97 0.90 -8.44
CA ARG A 410 18.86 0.44 -9.29
C ARG A 410 18.17 1.70 -9.77
N THR A 411 18.56 2.19 -10.94
CA THR A 411 17.83 3.27 -11.63
C THR A 411 16.75 2.61 -12.50
N PRO A 412 15.50 2.39 -12.03
CA PRO A 412 14.44 2.08 -12.98
C PRO A 412 14.29 3.30 -13.88
N ALA A 413 14.51 3.14 -15.18
CA ALA A 413 14.13 4.21 -16.10
C ALA A 413 12.60 4.23 -16.19
N PHE A 414 12.07 5.44 -16.20
CA PHE A 414 10.70 5.78 -15.90
C PHE A 414 9.69 5.17 -16.86
N GLY A 415 8.57 4.70 -16.33
CA GLY A 415 7.28 4.75 -17.03
C GLY A 415 6.65 6.10 -16.74
N ALA A 416 5.88 6.65 -17.68
CA ALA A 416 5.05 7.83 -17.41
C ALA A 416 4.04 7.48 -16.30
N PHE A 417 3.97 8.31 -15.27
CA PHE A 417 2.90 8.19 -14.28
C PHE A 417 1.73 9.04 -14.77
N PRO A 418 0.52 8.47 -14.90
CA PRO A 418 -0.65 9.22 -15.35
C PRO A 418 -0.99 10.34 -14.35
N ALA A 419 -1.61 11.41 -14.85
CA ALA A 419 -2.22 12.42 -13.99
C ALA A 419 -3.27 11.81 -13.04
N SER A 420 -4.09 10.89 -13.55
CA SER A 420 -5.18 10.27 -12.80
C SER A 420 -5.07 8.74 -12.87
N PRO A 421 -4.18 8.13 -12.07
CA PRO A 421 -4.09 6.67 -11.99
C PRO A 421 -5.42 6.08 -11.46
N PRO A 422 -5.72 4.79 -11.73
CA PRO A 422 -6.80 4.12 -11.02
C PRO A 422 -6.52 4.07 -9.52
N LEU A 423 -7.55 3.76 -8.73
CA LEU A 423 -7.41 3.57 -7.29
C LEU A 423 -6.28 2.56 -7.01
N PRO A 424 -5.40 2.79 -6.02
CA PRO A 424 -4.38 1.82 -5.64
C PRO A 424 -5.02 0.52 -5.15
N ALA A 425 -4.21 -0.52 -4.93
CA ALA A 425 -4.69 -1.74 -4.28
C ALA A 425 -5.31 -1.41 -2.90
N ASP A 426 -6.32 -2.18 -2.52
CA ASP A 426 -7.03 -1.96 -1.25
C ASP A 426 -6.09 -2.22 -0.07
N VAL A 427 -5.22 -3.23 -0.19
CA VAL A 427 -4.18 -3.57 0.78
C VAL A 427 -2.86 -3.83 0.06
N GLU A 428 -1.78 -3.26 0.58
CA GLU A 428 -0.40 -3.51 0.14
C GLU A 428 0.41 -4.13 1.28
N LEU A 429 1.05 -5.26 0.99
CA LEU A 429 2.02 -5.91 1.87
C LEU A 429 3.41 -5.78 1.25
N ARG A 430 4.26 -4.97 1.87
CA ARG A 430 5.68 -4.83 1.52
C ARG A 430 6.51 -5.82 2.34
N ILE A 431 7.25 -6.67 1.65
CA ILE A 431 8.10 -7.71 2.23
C ILE A 431 9.55 -7.43 1.85
N MET A 432 10.39 -7.26 2.88
CA MET A 432 11.82 -7.01 2.71
C MET A 432 12.60 -8.14 3.33
N LYS A 433 13.60 -8.63 2.59
CA LYS A 433 14.53 -9.66 3.07
C LYS A 433 15.81 -8.99 3.55
N SER A 434 16.22 -9.29 4.78
CA SER A 434 17.53 -8.88 5.29
C SER A 434 18.66 -9.43 4.42
N PRO A 435 19.67 -8.62 4.04
CA PRO A 435 20.84 -9.12 3.31
C PRO A 435 21.74 -10.01 4.18
N GLU A 436 21.80 -9.75 5.49
CA GLU A 436 22.69 -10.43 6.43
C GLU A 436 22.03 -11.63 7.14
N SER A 437 20.70 -11.63 7.24
CA SER A 437 19.94 -12.69 7.91
C SER A 437 18.85 -13.25 7.00
N ALA A 438 18.50 -14.52 7.16
CA ALA A 438 17.36 -15.10 6.46
C ALA A 438 16.03 -14.64 7.09
N THR A 439 15.84 -13.34 7.30
CA THR A 439 14.70 -12.76 8.01
C THR A 439 13.87 -11.91 7.06
N PHE A 440 12.55 -12.08 7.11
CA PHE A 440 11.60 -11.19 6.46
C PHE A 440 11.09 -10.13 7.42
N ARG A 441 10.92 -8.91 6.93
CA ARG A 441 10.22 -7.81 7.60
C ARG A 441 9.00 -7.42 6.78
N TYR A 442 7.92 -7.11 7.49
CA TYR A 442 6.61 -6.85 6.90
C TYR A 442 6.16 -5.41 7.20
N ILE A 443 5.77 -4.67 6.16
CA ILE A 443 5.06 -3.40 6.29
C ILE A 443 3.70 -3.55 5.60
N LEU A 444 2.63 -3.18 6.28
CA LEU A 444 1.26 -3.33 5.78
C LEU A 444 0.59 -1.96 5.67
N HIS A 445 -0.03 -1.69 4.53
CA HIS A 445 -0.64 -0.41 4.22
C HIS A 445 -1.99 -0.57 3.51
N SER A 446 -2.90 0.35 3.79
CA SER A 446 -4.11 0.60 3.01
C SER A 446 -4.37 2.10 2.94
N SER A 447 -4.84 2.56 1.78
CA SER A 447 -5.35 3.92 1.61
C SER A 447 -6.81 4.07 2.03
N ILE A 448 -7.49 2.95 2.35
CA ILE A 448 -8.90 2.93 2.72
C ILE A 448 -9.04 3.25 4.22
N PRO A 449 -9.74 4.33 4.60
CA PRO A 449 -9.83 4.76 6.00
C PRO A 449 -10.40 3.70 6.96
N ALA A 450 -11.29 2.82 6.49
CA ALA A 450 -11.88 1.76 7.30
C ALA A 450 -10.87 0.67 7.74
N VAL A 451 -9.73 0.56 7.06
CA VAL A 451 -8.68 -0.42 7.37
C VAL A 451 -7.74 0.07 8.47
N ASP A 452 -7.53 1.39 8.58
CA ASP A 452 -6.63 2.06 9.56
C ASP A 452 -5.21 1.45 9.64
N LEU A 453 -4.62 1.13 8.47
CA LEU A 453 -3.24 0.62 8.36
C LEU A 453 -2.40 1.56 7.48
N HIS A 454 -1.48 2.30 8.11
CA HIS A 454 -0.68 3.33 7.44
C HIS A 454 0.80 2.99 7.53
N HIS A 455 1.31 2.21 6.57
CA HIS A 455 2.69 1.70 6.56
C HIS A 455 3.08 1.11 7.92
N ALA A 456 2.18 0.32 8.49
CA ALA A 456 2.32 -0.23 9.83
C ALA A 456 3.38 -1.34 9.83
N ASP A 457 4.30 -1.30 10.80
CA ASP A 457 5.30 -2.35 11.00
C ASP A 457 4.63 -3.61 11.54
N MET A 458 4.58 -4.65 10.73
CA MET A 458 4.01 -5.95 11.10
C MET A 458 5.08 -6.90 11.64
N GLY A 459 6.23 -6.39 12.07
CA GLY A 459 7.30 -7.18 12.67
C GLY A 459 8.08 -7.99 11.64
N SER A 460 8.81 -8.98 12.16
CA SER A 460 9.72 -9.81 11.38
C SER A 460 9.52 -11.30 11.64
N MET A 461 9.96 -12.12 10.68
CA MET A 461 9.95 -13.57 10.77
C MET A 461 11.28 -14.14 10.27
N PRO A 462 12.06 -14.84 11.10
CA PRO A 462 13.21 -15.59 10.63
C PRO A 462 12.76 -16.82 9.84
N LEU A 463 13.41 -17.09 8.72
CA LEU A 463 13.21 -18.30 7.95
C LEU A 463 13.94 -19.45 8.64
N ALA A 464 13.20 -20.52 8.93
CA ALA A 464 13.75 -21.70 9.58
C ALA A 464 14.77 -22.47 8.72
N VAL A 465 14.75 -22.26 7.40
CA VAL A 465 15.61 -22.96 6.44
C VAL A 465 16.71 -22.03 5.93
N ALA A 466 17.96 -22.48 6.02
CA ALA A 466 19.12 -21.73 5.52
C ALA A 466 19.09 -21.50 4.00
N ASP A 467 18.49 -22.43 3.24
CA ASP A 467 18.19 -22.25 1.80
C ASP A 467 16.71 -22.57 1.50
N PRO A 468 15.82 -21.56 1.56
CA PRO A 468 14.40 -21.70 1.23
C PRO A 468 14.15 -22.23 -0.19
N ARG A 469 15.10 -22.07 -1.13
CA ARG A 469 14.91 -22.45 -2.53
C ARG A 469 14.89 -23.96 -2.69
N THR A 470 15.81 -24.67 -2.03
CA THR A 470 15.87 -26.14 -2.07
C THR A 470 14.61 -26.76 -1.48
N TYR A 471 14.12 -26.18 -0.38
CA TYR A 471 12.86 -26.58 0.23
C TYR A 471 11.69 -26.42 -0.77
N LEU A 472 11.56 -25.24 -1.38
CA LEU A 472 10.48 -24.96 -2.34
C LEU A 472 10.59 -25.76 -3.63
N ALA A 473 11.79 -26.05 -4.12
CA ALA A 473 11.99 -26.90 -5.29
C ALA A 473 11.40 -28.30 -5.08
N THR A 474 11.48 -28.83 -3.86
CA THR A 474 10.87 -30.12 -3.49
C THR A 474 9.35 -30.03 -3.53
N GLN A 475 8.78 -28.96 -2.97
CA GLN A 475 7.33 -28.72 -2.98
C GLN A 475 6.80 -28.53 -4.42
N PHE A 476 7.50 -27.76 -5.25
CA PHE A 476 7.13 -27.54 -6.65
C PHE A 476 7.21 -28.83 -7.47
N ALA A 477 8.15 -29.73 -7.19
CA ALA A 477 8.21 -31.03 -7.85
C ALA A 477 6.98 -31.90 -7.52
N GLU A 478 6.53 -31.90 -6.27
CA GLU A 478 5.32 -32.61 -5.84
C GLU A 478 4.06 -32.01 -6.48
N LEU A 479 3.92 -30.68 -6.47
CA LEU A 479 2.82 -29.97 -7.11
C LEU A 479 2.76 -30.21 -8.63
N SER A 480 3.94 -30.33 -9.26
CA SER A 480 4.06 -30.64 -10.70
C SER A 480 3.49 -32.03 -11.01
N GLN A 481 3.78 -33.03 -10.18
CA GLN A 481 3.22 -34.38 -10.35
C GLN A 481 1.69 -34.38 -10.24
N TRP A 482 1.12 -33.56 -9.36
CA TRP A 482 -0.34 -33.44 -9.24
C TRP A 482 -0.95 -32.73 -10.44
N ALA A 483 -0.28 -31.72 -11.00
CA ALA A 483 -0.73 -31.02 -12.20
C ALA A 483 -0.68 -31.93 -13.45
N ALA A 484 0.41 -32.69 -13.61
CA ALA A 484 0.68 -33.57 -14.75
C ALA A 484 -0.22 -34.82 -14.81
N SER A 485 -1.06 -35.05 -13.78
CA SER A 485 -1.96 -36.20 -13.77
C SER A 485 -2.87 -36.20 -15.01
N PRO A 486 -2.95 -37.31 -15.76
CA PRO A 486 -3.68 -37.37 -17.02
C PRO A 486 -5.15 -37.03 -16.83
N ASN A 487 -5.81 -36.54 -17.89
CA ASN A 487 -7.26 -36.23 -17.96
C ASN A 487 -8.18 -37.46 -17.77
N ARG A 488 -7.76 -38.48 -17.01
CA ARG A 488 -8.65 -39.50 -16.48
C ARG A 488 -9.44 -38.89 -15.33
N PRO A 489 -10.74 -39.21 -15.19
CA PRO A 489 -11.49 -38.81 -14.01
C PRO A 489 -10.80 -39.41 -12.78
N ALA A 490 -10.25 -38.56 -11.91
CA ALA A 490 -9.78 -39.04 -10.62
C ALA A 490 -10.99 -39.41 -9.77
N THR A 491 -10.82 -40.39 -8.89
CA THR A 491 -11.84 -40.74 -7.90
C THR A 491 -12.04 -39.59 -6.92
N ASP A 492 -13.23 -39.49 -6.32
CA ASP A 492 -13.50 -38.49 -5.27
C ASP A 492 -12.50 -38.60 -4.11
N ALA A 493 -12.03 -39.81 -3.80
CA ALA A 493 -11.01 -40.06 -2.78
C ALA A 493 -9.63 -39.49 -3.16
N GLU A 494 -9.22 -39.63 -4.43
CA GLU A 494 -7.97 -39.03 -4.95
C GLU A 494 -8.07 -37.50 -4.90
N HIS A 495 -9.19 -36.92 -5.35
CA HIS A 495 -9.42 -35.47 -5.27
C HIS A 495 -9.36 -34.94 -3.83
N GLN A 496 -10.08 -35.58 -2.90
CA GLN A 496 -10.08 -35.17 -1.50
C GLN A 496 -8.71 -35.31 -0.85
N ARG A 497 -7.90 -36.30 -1.27
CA ARG A 497 -6.52 -36.43 -0.80
C ARG A 497 -5.69 -35.24 -1.24
N VAL A 498 -5.67 -34.91 -2.53
CA VAL A 498 -4.88 -33.77 -3.06
C VAL A 498 -5.33 -32.46 -2.43
N VAL A 499 -6.63 -32.22 -2.28
CA VAL A 499 -7.17 -31.01 -1.63
C VAL A 499 -6.68 -30.88 -0.18
N ARG A 500 -6.66 -31.98 0.59
CA ARG A 500 -6.13 -31.97 1.97
C ARG A 500 -4.63 -31.72 2.02
N GLU A 501 -3.87 -32.33 1.10
CA GLU A 501 -2.41 -32.14 1.03
C GLU A 501 -2.06 -30.69 0.63
N LEU A 502 -2.77 -30.12 -0.34
CA LEU A 502 -2.66 -28.70 -0.71
C LEU A 502 -2.97 -27.78 0.48
N ALA A 503 -4.05 -28.05 1.22
CA ALA A 503 -4.41 -27.27 2.40
C ALA A 503 -3.30 -27.33 3.46
N THR A 504 -2.79 -28.52 3.74
CA THR A 504 -1.69 -28.73 4.71
C THR A 504 -0.42 -27.95 4.31
N MET A 505 -0.05 -27.96 3.03
CA MET A 505 1.08 -27.16 2.52
C MET A 505 0.84 -25.66 2.74
N GLY A 506 -0.35 -25.16 2.39
CA GLY A 506 -0.69 -23.76 2.54
C GLY A 506 -0.73 -23.27 4.00
N GLU A 507 -1.23 -24.11 4.90
CA GLU A 507 -1.29 -23.84 6.35
C GLU A 507 0.11 -23.77 6.95
N ASN A 508 1.02 -24.65 6.52
CA ASN A 508 2.43 -24.59 6.93
C ASN A 508 3.11 -23.31 6.44
N LEU A 509 2.84 -22.86 5.20
CA LEU A 509 3.35 -21.58 4.71
C LEU A 509 2.84 -20.41 5.56
N PHE A 510 1.55 -20.38 5.91
CA PHE A 510 1.02 -19.33 6.79
C PHE A 510 1.67 -19.34 8.18
N LYS A 511 1.84 -20.54 8.75
CA LYS A 511 2.48 -20.72 10.05
C LYS A 511 3.90 -20.16 10.05
N ASP A 512 4.68 -20.49 9.03
CA ASP A 512 6.13 -20.27 8.98
C ASP A 512 6.52 -18.90 8.41
N LEU A 513 5.66 -18.27 7.62
CA LEU A 513 5.95 -16.97 7.01
C LEU A 513 5.38 -15.80 7.81
N PHE A 514 4.18 -15.91 8.39
CA PHE A 514 3.51 -14.74 8.99
C PHE A 514 3.96 -14.50 10.43
N SER A 515 4.43 -13.29 10.72
CA SER A 515 4.69 -12.81 12.09
C SER A 515 3.40 -12.79 12.93
N PRO A 516 3.49 -12.82 14.28
CA PRO A 516 2.32 -12.70 15.15
C PRO A 516 1.46 -11.47 14.86
N GLN A 517 2.08 -10.32 14.62
CA GLN A 517 1.41 -9.06 14.30
C GLN A 517 0.70 -9.14 12.94
N LEU A 518 1.34 -9.74 11.93
CA LEU A 518 0.72 -9.92 10.62
C LEU A 518 -0.46 -10.90 10.66
N LYS A 519 -0.38 -11.96 11.46
CA LYS A 519 -1.51 -12.90 11.69
C LYS A 519 -2.70 -12.18 12.32
N GLU A 520 -2.48 -11.35 13.33
CA GLU A 520 -3.55 -10.58 13.96
C GLU A 520 -4.18 -9.58 12.98
N ALA A 521 -3.36 -8.85 12.21
CA ALA A 521 -3.83 -7.91 11.20
C ALA A 521 -4.62 -8.63 10.09
N TYR A 522 -4.16 -9.80 9.66
CA TYR A 522 -4.81 -10.60 8.62
C TYR A 522 -6.27 -10.90 8.94
N TRP A 523 -6.57 -11.34 10.17
CA TRP A 523 -7.94 -11.68 10.55
C TRP A 523 -8.88 -10.45 10.56
N LYS A 524 -8.35 -9.25 10.83
CA LYS A 524 -9.11 -7.99 10.72
C LYS A 524 -9.40 -7.67 9.25
N LEU A 525 -8.40 -7.83 8.38
CA LEU A 525 -8.55 -7.65 6.94
C LEU A 525 -9.55 -8.65 6.33
N MET A 526 -9.50 -9.92 6.74
CA MET A 526 -10.45 -10.94 6.29
C MET A 526 -11.90 -10.53 6.58
N ALA A 527 -12.19 -10.04 7.80
CA ALA A 527 -13.53 -9.59 8.16
C ALA A 527 -14.01 -8.40 7.28
N LEU A 528 -13.13 -7.46 6.96
CA LEU A 528 -13.44 -6.35 6.03
C LEU A 528 -13.66 -6.85 4.59
N ARG A 529 -12.91 -7.87 4.17
CA ARG A 529 -13.05 -8.50 2.86
C ARG A 529 -14.37 -9.26 2.72
N GLU A 530 -14.79 -9.99 3.75
CA GLU A 530 -16.10 -10.65 3.79
C GLU A 530 -17.27 -9.65 3.70
N GLN A 531 -17.07 -8.44 4.23
CA GLN A 531 -17.99 -7.31 4.11
C GLN A 531 -17.88 -6.57 2.77
N LYS A 532 -17.01 -7.02 1.86
CA LYS A 532 -16.72 -6.41 0.55
C LYS A 532 -16.18 -4.97 0.62
N VAL A 533 -15.61 -4.59 1.76
CA VAL A 533 -14.95 -3.27 1.93
C VAL A 533 -13.63 -3.23 1.17
N ILE A 534 -12.94 -4.36 1.11
CA ILE A 534 -11.66 -4.56 0.42
C ILE A 534 -11.69 -5.88 -0.35
N ASN A 535 -10.96 -5.98 -1.46
CA ASN A 535 -10.94 -7.16 -2.32
C ASN A 535 -9.55 -7.49 -2.87
N SER A 536 -8.69 -6.49 -3.04
CA SER A 536 -7.37 -6.62 -3.65
C SER A 536 -6.23 -6.61 -2.63
N LEU A 537 -5.25 -7.49 -2.85
CA LEU A 537 -4.01 -7.57 -2.07
C LEU A 537 -2.83 -7.51 -3.04
N LEU A 538 -1.99 -6.49 -2.89
CA LEU A 538 -0.73 -6.37 -3.61
C LEU A 538 0.43 -6.74 -2.70
N ILE A 539 1.24 -7.71 -3.11
CA ILE A 539 2.47 -8.10 -2.40
C ILE A 539 3.68 -7.55 -3.15
N THR A 540 4.41 -6.63 -2.53
CA THR A 540 5.67 -6.08 -3.08
C THR A 540 6.85 -6.70 -2.34
N SER A 541 7.62 -7.52 -3.05
CA SER A 541 8.62 -8.39 -2.45
C SER A 541 10.00 -8.23 -3.05
N ASP A 542 11.02 -8.29 -2.19
CA ASP A 542 12.42 -8.42 -2.62
C ASP A 542 12.79 -9.87 -2.97
N GLU A 543 11.94 -10.82 -2.59
CA GLU A 543 12.02 -12.25 -2.86
C GLU A 543 10.94 -12.72 -3.86
N PRO A 544 11.32 -13.39 -4.95
CA PRO A 544 10.33 -13.79 -5.94
C PRO A 544 9.90 -15.26 -5.84
N TRP A 545 10.59 -16.09 -5.05
CA TRP A 545 10.39 -17.55 -5.06
C TRP A 545 9.30 -18.06 -4.11
N ILE A 546 8.83 -17.26 -3.13
CA ILE A 546 7.76 -17.69 -2.22
C ILE A 546 6.43 -17.76 -3.00
N PRO A 547 5.70 -18.90 -2.96
CA PRO A 547 4.41 -19.04 -3.61
C PRO A 547 3.31 -18.46 -2.73
N TRP A 548 3.24 -17.12 -2.63
CA TRP A 548 2.26 -16.42 -1.79
C TRP A 548 0.81 -16.80 -2.12
N GLU A 549 0.54 -17.17 -3.36
CA GLU A 549 -0.74 -17.68 -3.85
C GLU A 549 -1.23 -18.92 -3.07
N MET A 550 -0.31 -19.75 -2.59
CA MET A 550 -0.59 -20.99 -1.86
C MET A 550 -0.73 -20.81 -0.35
N VAL A 551 -0.43 -19.64 0.20
CA VAL A 551 -0.59 -19.42 1.64
C VAL A 551 -2.06 -19.62 2.00
N LYS A 552 -2.34 -20.49 2.97
CA LYS A 552 -3.70 -20.74 3.48
C LYS A 552 -3.76 -20.35 4.95
N PRO A 553 -4.36 -19.20 5.28
CA PRO A 553 -4.48 -18.73 6.65
C PRO A 553 -5.26 -19.68 7.55
N TYR A 554 -4.67 -20.01 8.69
CA TYR A 554 -5.21 -20.95 9.65
C TYR A 554 -4.73 -20.63 11.07
N ASP A 555 -5.65 -20.72 12.02
CA ASP A 555 -5.40 -20.59 13.45
C ASP A 555 -6.19 -21.68 14.19
N GLN A 556 -5.49 -22.74 14.59
CA GLN A 556 -6.06 -23.86 15.33
C GLN A 556 -6.63 -23.44 16.69
N ALA A 557 -5.98 -22.49 17.37
CA ALA A 557 -6.38 -22.09 18.72
C ALA A 557 -7.65 -21.24 18.70
N ALA A 558 -7.81 -20.42 17.66
CA ALA A 558 -9.01 -19.60 17.45
C ALA A 558 -10.10 -20.30 16.60
N GLU A 559 -9.84 -21.53 16.12
CA GLU A 559 -10.68 -22.24 15.15
C GLU A 559 -11.01 -21.40 13.90
N LYS A 560 -10.05 -20.60 13.43
CA LYS A 560 -10.21 -19.74 12.26
C LYS A 560 -9.47 -20.32 11.07
N GLN A 561 -10.09 -20.23 9.90
CA GLN A 561 -9.46 -20.55 8.64
C GLN A 561 -9.98 -19.62 7.56
N ASP A 562 -9.16 -19.38 6.55
CA ASP A 562 -9.56 -18.71 5.33
C ASP A 562 -9.23 -19.59 4.11
N ASP A 563 -9.69 -19.19 2.93
CA ASP A 563 -9.24 -19.75 1.67
C ASP A 563 -7.73 -19.46 1.44
N PHE A 564 -7.13 -20.13 0.45
CA PHE A 564 -5.82 -19.75 -0.06
C PHE A 564 -5.82 -18.26 -0.42
N LEU A 565 -4.70 -17.55 -0.26
CA LEU A 565 -4.65 -16.11 -0.56
C LEU A 565 -5.11 -15.83 -1.99
N ALA A 566 -4.73 -16.65 -2.97
CA ALA A 566 -5.18 -16.49 -4.35
C ALA A 566 -6.64 -16.90 -4.59
N GLY A 567 -7.27 -17.64 -3.67
CA GLY A 567 -8.70 -17.97 -3.70
C GLY A 567 -9.54 -16.87 -3.05
N GLY A 568 -9.06 -16.29 -1.95
CA GLY A 568 -9.79 -15.27 -1.19
C GLY A 568 -9.59 -13.84 -1.69
N TRP A 569 -8.45 -13.52 -2.30
CA TRP A 569 -8.08 -12.16 -2.72
C TRP A 569 -7.91 -12.04 -4.23
N GLN A 570 -8.18 -10.84 -4.77
CA GLN A 570 -7.64 -10.40 -6.05
C GLN A 570 -6.13 -10.14 -5.90
N LEU A 571 -5.39 -11.23 -5.75
CA LEU A 571 -3.98 -11.23 -5.39
C LEU A 571 -3.11 -10.84 -6.59
N SER A 572 -2.20 -9.90 -6.38
CA SER A 572 -1.16 -9.53 -7.33
C SER A 572 0.17 -9.35 -6.61
N ARG A 573 1.27 -9.47 -7.36
CA ARG A 573 2.64 -9.29 -6.90
C ARG A 573 3.29 -8.12 -7.61
N TRP A 574 4.34 -7.58 -7.01
CA TRP A 574 5.29 -6.75 -7.71
C TRP A 574 6.71 -6.98 -7.20
N LEU A 575 7.68 -6.69 -8.07
CA LEU A 575 9.09 -6.68 -7.73
C LEU A 575 9.53 -5.24 -7.54
N SER A 576 10.30 -4.96 -6.49
CA SER A 576 10.86 -3.62 -6.22
C SER A 576 11.61 -3.10 -7.45
N GLY A 577 11.06 -2.14 -8.19
CA GLY A 577 11.50 -1.87 -9.56
C GLY A 577 10.71 -0.73 -10.25
N PRO A 578 10.59 -0.74 -11.59
CA PRO A 578 9.73 0.24 -12.28
C PRO A 578 8.32 0.23 -11.68
N GLY A 579 7.71 1.41 -11.51
CA GLY A 579 6.37 1.52 -10.94
C GLY A 579 5.33 0.72 -11.74
N LEU A 580 4.21 0.37 -11.10
CA LEU A 580 3.14 -0.42 -11.70
C LEU A 580 2.57 0.21 -12.98
N GLY A 581 2.04 -0.63 -13.89
CA GLY A 581 1.25 -0.15 -15.02
C GLY A 581 -0.15 0.21 -14.54
N ASP A 582 -0.70 1.33 -15.01
CA ASP A 582 -1.97 1.90 -14.55
C ASP A 582 -3.12 1.62 -15.54
N ARG A 583 -2.84 1.75 -16.85
CA ARG A 583 -3.82 1.55 -17.93
C ARG A 583 -3.13 1.03 -19.17
N LEU A 584 -3.87 0.23 -19.95
CA LEU A 584 -3.39 -0.26 -21.23
C LEU A 584 -4.53 -0.23 -22.27
N ASN A 585 -4.27 0.44 -23.39
CA ASN A 585 -5.19 0.47 -24.53
C ASN A 585 -4.69 -0.53 -25.58
N VAL A 586 -5.39 -1.65 -25.70
CA VAL A 586 -5.01 -2.78 -26.55
C VAL A 586 -5.50 -2.54 -27.97
N THR A 587 -4.55 -2.25 -28.85
CA THR A 587 -4.77 -2.16 -30.31
C THR A 587 -4.12 -3.33 -31.05
N SER A 588 -3.16 -4.01 -30.42
CA SER A 588 -2.31 -4.99 -31.07
C SER A 588 -1.89 -6.11 -30.11
N VAL A 589 -2.07 -7.34 -30.56
CA VAL A 589 -1.65 -8.57 -29.87
C VAL A 589 -0.63 -9.31 -30.75
N ARG A 590 0.42 -9.83 -30.12
CA ARG A 590 1.36 -10.78 -30.73
C ARG A 590 1.37 -12.06 -29.94
N ALA A 591 1.27 -13.19 -30.64
CA ALA A 591 1.27 -14.51 -30.02
C ALA A 591 2.50 -15.30 -30.46
N VAL A 592 3.22 -15.86 -29.49
CA VAL A 592 4.33 -16.79 -29.69
C VAL A 592 3.77 -18.19 -29.46
N ILE A 593 3.43 -18.88 -30.55
CA ILE A 593 2.81 -20.22 -30.50
C ILE A 593 3.58 -21.09 -31.50
N PRO A 594 4.73 -21.65 -31.10
CA PRO A 594 5.57 -22.42 -31.98
C PRO A 594 4.92 -23.77 -32.35
N ASP A 595 5.10 -24.21 -33.59
CA ASP A 595 4.66 -25.54 -34.04
C ASP A 595 5.58 -26.63 -33.48
N VAL A 596 5.34 -26.98 -32.22
CA VAL A 596 6.07 -28.01 -31.44
C VAL A 596 5.19 -29.20 -31.04
N GLY A 597 4.02 -29.34 -31.69
CA GLY A 597 3.13 -30.49 -31.47
C GLY A 597 2.31 -30.45 -30.18
N LEU A 598 1.98 -29.26 -29.66
CA LEU A 598 1.12 -29.07 -28.49
C LEU A 598 -0.37 -29.03 -28.90
N PRO A 599 -1.17 -30.10 -28.70
CA PRO A 599 -2.55 -30.16 -29.21
C PRO A 599 -3.48 -29.11 -28.58
N PHE A 600 -3.18 -28.69 -27.35
CA PHE A 600 -4.00 -27.77 -26.56
C PHE A 600 -3.80 -26.29 -26.93
N THR A 601 -2.70 -25.95 -27.63
CA THR A 601 -2.47 -24.58 -28.15
C THR A 601 -3.50 -24.16 -29.20
N LEU A 602 -4.24 -25.12 -29.79
CA LEU A 602 -5.32 -24.83 -30.73
C LEU A 602 -6.43 -23.98 -30.08
N LYS A 603 -6.70 -24.19 -28.79
CA LYS A 603 -7.73 -23.43 -28.06
C LYS A 603 -7.33 -21.96 -27.90
N GLU A 604 -6.08 -21.73 -27.49
CA GLU A 604 -5.52 -20.39 -27.29
C GLU A 604 -5.37 -19.64 -28.62
N SER A 605 -4.80 -20.29 -29.63
CA SER A 605 -4.66 -19.70 -30.97
C SER A 605 -6.00 -19.34 -31.59
N ASN A 606 -7.02 -20.20 -31.48
CA ASN A 606 -8.38 -19.88 -31.94
C ASN A 606 -8.97 -18.68 -31.21
N TYR A 607 -8.80 -18.62 -29.88
CA TYR A 607 -9.31 -17.49 -29.10
C TYR A 607 -8.58 -16.19 -29.45
N ILE A 608 -7.26 -16.18 -29.54
CA ILE A 608 -6.47 -14.99 -29.93
C ILE A 608 -6.87 -14.51 -31.32
N THR A 609 -7.02 -15.42 -32.28
CA THR A 609 -7.49 -15.09 -33.63
C THR A 609 -8.89 -14.45 -33.58
N SER A 610 -9.75 -14.89 -32.66
CA SER A 610 -11.10 -14.34 -32.51
C SER A 610 -11.09 -12.88 -32.02
N LEU A 611 -10.07 -12.43 -31.28
CA LEU A 611 -9.90 -11.03 -30.87
C LEU A 611 -9.75 -10.11 -32.10
N GLY A 612 -9.22 -10.61 -33.22
CA GLY A 612 -9.12 -9.85 -34.46
C GLY A 612 -10.46 -9.42 -35.04
N ARG A 613 -11.54 -10.17 -34.77
CA ARG A 613 -12.91 -9.81 -35.17
C ARG A 613 -13.47 -8.63 -34.36
N GLN A 614 -12.78 -8.23 -33.30
CA GLN A 614 -13.16 -7.16 -32.40
C GLN A 614 -12.36 -5.86 -32.62
N GLY A 615 -11.66 -5.74 -33.77
CA GLY A 615 -10.89 -4.55 -34.13
C GLY A 615 -9.41 -4.58 -33.72
N VAL A 616 -8.99 -5.58 -32.96
CA VAL A 616 -7.61 -5.74 -32.48
C VAL A 616 -6.70 -6.27 -33.60
N ASN A 617 -5.54 -5.64 -33.80
CA ASN A 617 -4.55 -6.14 -34.76
C ASN A 617 -3.84 -7.40 -34.24
N ILE A 618 -4.19 -8.55 -34.82
CA ILE A 618 -3.52 -9.83 -34.56
C ILE A 618 -2.48 -10.05 -35.65
N GLY A 619 -1.20 -9.98 -35.28
CA GLY A 619 -0.11 -10.30 -36.20
C GLY A 619 -0.01 -11.81 -36.47
N GLU A 620 0.82 -12.20 -37.44
CA GLU A 620 1.17 -13.61 -37.61
C GLU A 620 1.76 -14.20 -36.32
N PHE A 621 1.50 -15.47 -36.07
CA PHE A 621 2.04 -16.15 -34.89
C PHE A 621 3.55 -16.31 -35.03
N LEU A 622 4.27 -15.83 -34.02
CA LEU A 622 5.72 -15.85 -33.96
C LEU A 622 6.17 -17.27 -33.60
N GLN A 623 7.07 -17.81 -34.41
CA GLN A 623 7.56 -19.19 -34.39
C GLN A 623 9.05 -19.27 -34.03
N THR A 624 9.85 -18.27 -34.42
CA THR A 624 11.31 -18.28 -34.28
C THR A 624 11.82 -17.21 -33.32
N LYS A 625 13.04 -17.37 -32.81
CA LYS A 625 13.64 -16.40 -31.89
C LYS A 625 13.76 -15.02 -32.53
N GLN A 626 14.16 -14.99 -33.81
CA GLN A 626 14.31 -13.75 -34.56
C GLN A 626 12.99 -12.98 -34.68
N GLU A 627 11.88 -13.66 -35.00
CA GLU A 627 10.56 -13.05 -35.08
C GLU A 627 10.12 -12.42 -33.74
N VAL A 628 10.39 -13.11 -32.63
CA VAL A 628 10.11 -12.58 -31.28
C VAL A 628 10.93 -11.32 -31.01
N THR A 629 12.25 -11.35 -31.26
CA THR A 629 13.12 -10.19 -31.02
C THR A 629 12.80 -9.02 -31.96
N ASP A 630 12.49 -9.29 -33.23
CA ASP A 630 12.14 -8.25 -34.20
C ASP A 630 10.82 -7.59 -33.83
N SER A 631 9.79 -8.37 -33.44
CA SER A 631 8.52 -7.82 -32.99
C SER A 631 8.68 -6.98 -31.72
N ALA A 632 9.49 -7.43 -30.76
CA ALA A 632 9.76 -6.66 -29.55
C ALA A 632 10.56 -5.38 -29.83
N GLY A 633 11.49 -5.42 -30.79
CA GLY A 633 12.28 -4.26 -31.19
C GLY A 633 11.48 -3.22 -31.96
N GLN A 634 10.45 -3.64 -32.70
CA GLN A 634 9.54 -2.74 -33.41
C GLN A 634 8.54 -2.02 -32.49
N GLY A 635 8.19 -2.63 -31.35
CA GLY A 635 7.14 -2.12 -30.45
C GLY A 635 5.74 -2.22 -31.08
N LYS A 636 4.81 -1.33 -30.68
CA LYS A 636 3.39 -1.35 -31.11
C LYS A 636 2.68 -2.67 -30.78
N VAL A 637 3.01 -3.23 -29.63
CA VAL A 637 2.42 -4.45 -29.09
C VAL A 637 2.00 -4.15 -27.66
N GLN A 638 0.71 -4.35 -27.36
CA GLN A 638 0.20 -4.15 -26.01
C GLN A 638 -0.04 -5.48 -25.28
N ILE A 639 -0.23 -6.58 -26.01
CA ILE A 639 -0.25 -7.91 -25.40
C ILE A 639 0.72 -8.82 -26.14
N ILE A 640 1.61 -9.47 -25.38
CA ILE A 640 2.39 -10.61 -25.83
C ILE A 640 1.82 -11.84 -25.13
N HIS A 641 1.25 -12.76 -25.90
CA HIS A 641 0.83 -14.06 -25.41
C HIS A 641 1.84 -15.11 -25.84
N VAL A 642 2.23 -16.01 -24.95
CA VAL A 642 3.13 -17.12 -25.26
C VAL A 642 2.47 -18.41 -24.81
N ALA A 643 2.35 -19.37 -25.72
CA ALA A 643 1.89 -20.73 -25.42
C ALA A 643 2.91 -21.71 -26.00
N ALA A 644 3.80 -22.21 -25.15
CA ALA A 644 4.97 -23.01 -25.55
C ALA A 644 5.49 -23.85 -24.38
N HIS A 645 6.38 -24.80 -24.67
CA HIS A 645 7.11 -25.51 -23.62
C HIS A 645 8.10 -24.56 -22.92
N GLY A 646 8.12 -24.59 -21.60
CA GLY A 646 9.10 -23.90 -20.76
C GLY A 646 9.89 -24.91 -19.94
N ASN A 647 11.16 -24.61 -19.71
CA ASN A 647 12.00 -25.38 -18.79
C ASN A 647 12.75 -24.43 -17.86
N PHE A 648 12.58 -24.58 -16.55
CA PHE A 648 13.27 -23.73 -15.58
C PHE A 648 14.58 -24.34 -15.13
N LYS A 649 15.66 -23.56 -15.23
CA LYS A 649 16.98 -23.96 -14.76
C LYS A 649 17.27 -23.32 -13.40
N ASN A 650 17.11 -24.10 -12.33
CA ASN A 650 17.31 -23.66 -10.94
C ASN A 650 18.71 -23.08 -10.67
N ASP A 651 19.73 -23.63 -11.33
CA ASP A 651 21.14 -23.24 -11.22
C ASP A 651 21.47 -21.96 -11.99
N ASN A 652 20.76 -21.71 -13.09
CA ASN A 652 20.86 -20.46 -13.85
C ASN A 652 19.50 -20.05 -14.44
N PRO A 653 18.68 -19.29 -13.69
CA PRO A 653 17.34 -18.89 -14.11
C PRO A 653 17.30 -18.14 -15.43
N ASP A 654 18.38 -17.43 -15.81
CA ASP A 654 18.47 -16.69 -17.08
C ASP A 654 18.71 -17.59 -18.30
N GLU A 655 19.01 -18.86 -18.06
CA GLU A 655 19.15 -19.93 -19.06
C GLU A 655 17.89 -20.81 -19.10
N SER A 656 16.75 -20.35 -18.57
CA SER A 656 15.47 -21.06 -18.61
C SER A 656 14.78 -20.86 -19.97
N PRO A 657 14.87 -21.81 -20.92
CA PRO A 657 14.38 -21.59 -22.27
C PRO A 657 12.86 -21.66 -22.37
N ILE A 658 12.34 -20.95 -23.36
CA ILE A 658 11.07 -21.25 -24.02
C ILE A 658 11.43 -21.92 -25.35
N THR A 659 10.91 -23.12 -25.56
CA THR A 659 11.16 -23.88 -26.79
C THR A 659 10.32 -23.31 -27.93
N LEU A 660 10.99 -22.95 -29.03
CA LEU A 660 10.42 -22.40 -30.25
C LEU A 660 10.49 -23.43 -31.39
N GLN A 661 10.09 -23.00 -32.59
CA GLN A 661 10.04 -23.89 -33.75
C GLN A 661 11.43 -24.48 -34.06
N ARG A 662 11.46 -25.73 -34.54
CA ARG A 662 12.70 -26.46 -34.91
C ARG A 662 13.73 -26.60 -33.79
N GLY A 663 13.29 -26.51 -32.52
CA GLY A 663 14.17 -26.66 -31.36
C GLY A 663 15.00 -25.41 -31.06
N GLU A 664 14.67 -24.26 -31.64
CA GLU A 664 15.22 -22.98 -31.18
C GLU A 664 14.82 -22.69 -29.74
N GLU A 665 15.66 -21.99 -28.99
CA GLU A 665 15.40 -21.62 -27.60
C GLU A 665 15.45 -20.10 -27.44
N LEU A 666 14.41 -19.55 -26.82
CA LEU A 666 14.37 -18.15 -26.38
C LEU A 666 14.65 -18.09 -24.89
N PHE A 667 15.59 -17.26 -24.48
CA PHE A 667 16.00 -17.12 -23.09
C PHE A 667 15.66 -15.74 -22.51
N PRO A 668 15.50 -15.62 -21.18
CA PRO A 668 15.41 -14.33 -20.51
C PRO A 668 16.54 -13.37 -20.87
N ARG A 669 17.78 -13.87 -21.04
CA ARG A 669 18.93 -13.04 -21.45
C ARG A 669 18.78 -12.40 -22.83
N ASP A 670 17.99 -13.02 -23.71
CA ASP A 670 17.78 -12.50 -25.06
C ASP A 670 16.90 -11.26 -25.02
N MET A 671 16.00 -11.16 -24.04
CA MET A 671 15.11 -10.03 -23.82
C MET A 671 15.76 -8.95 -22.94
N ARG A 672 17.06 -8.70 -23.18
CA ARG A 672 17.85 -7.66 -22.51
C ARG A 672 18.57 -6.83 -23.56
N GLY A 673 18.48 -5.51 -23.43
CA GLY A 673 19.18 -4.59 -24.34
C GLY A 673 18.48 -3.27 -24.59
N SER A 674 19.22 -2.30 -25.12
CA SER A 674 18.68 -0.98 -25.48
C SER A 674 17.65 -1.03 -26.61
N TRP A 675 17.74 -2.05 -27.48
CA TRP A 675 16.83 -2.28 -28.61
C TRP A 675 15.36 -2.49 -28.22
N LEU A 676 15.08 -2.88 -26.97
CA LEU A 676 13.72 -2.98 -26.41
C LEU A 676 13.07 -1.62 -26.10
N GLY A 677 13.73 -0.50 -26.41
CA GLY A 677 13.22 0.86 -26.17
C GLY A 677 11.77 1.06 -26.62
N PRO A 678 11.36 0.63 -27.82
CA PRO A 678 9.97 0.71 -28.27
C PRO A 678 9.00 -0.11 -27.41
N LEU A 679 9.30 -1.37 -27.09
CA LEU A 679 8.45 -2.19 -26.22
C LEU A 679 8.26 -1.59 -24.82
N ARG A 680 9.34 -1.05 -24.25
CA ARG A 680 9.32 -0.40 -22.92
C ARG A 680 8.41 0.82 -22.86
N LYS A 681 8.16 1.50 -23.99
CA LYS A 681 7.23 2.62 -24.06
C LYS A 681 5.78 2.15 -24.05
N GLU A 682 5.50 1.02 -24.69
CA GLU A 682 4.16 0.42 -24.75
C GLU A 682 3.76 -0.28 -23.44
N ARG A 683 4.74 -0.78 -22.68
CA ARG A 683 4.55 -1.49 -21.40
C ARG A 683 3.48 -2.60 -21.52
N PRO A 684 3.69 -3.63 -22.34
CA PRO A 684 2.65 -4.62 -22.65
C PRO A 684 2.24 -5.46 -21.43
N ILE A 685 1.13 -6.18 -21.55
CA ILE A 685 0.87 -7.40 -20.76
C ILE A 685 1.63 -8.56 -21.41
N LEU A 686 2.42 -9.29 -20.62
CA LEU A 686 3.03 -10.56 -21.02
C LEU A 686 2.32 -11.72 -20.31
N PHE A 687 1.56 -12.52 -21.05
CA PHE A 687 1.00 -13.77 -20.57
C PHE A 687 1.88 -14.92 -21.04
N LEU A 688 2.59 -15.54 -20.12
CA LEU A 688 3.55 -16.60 -20.38
C LEU A 688 2.96 -17.95 -19.98
N ASN A 689 2.22 -18.56 -20.89
CA ASN A 689 1.65 -19.88 -20.69
C ASN A 689 2.67 -20.97 -21.05
N ALA A 690 3.66 -21.11 -20.17
CA ALA A 690 4.70 -22.11 -20.25
C ALA A 690 4.99 -22.65 -18.85
N CYS A 691 5.20 -23.96 -18.69
CA CYS A 691 5.52 -24.57 -17.40
C CYS A 691 6.74 -23.88 -16.75
N HIS A 692 6.70 -23.69 -15.43
CA HIS A 692 7.77 -23.06 -14.63
C HIS A 692 8.18 -21.62 -15.02
N SER A 693 7.40 -20.95 -15.87
CA SER A 693 7.72 -19.62 -16.40
C SER A 693 7.66 -18.45 -15.41
N ALA A 694 6.91 -18.54 -14.32
CA ALA A 694 6.92 -17.55 -13.24
C ALA A 694 7.91 -17.90 -12.12
N GLN A 695 8.62 -19.04 -12.19
CA GLN A 695 9.73 -19.26 -11.26
C GLN A 695 10.80 -18.19 -11.53
N VAL A 696 11.29 -17.62 -10.44
CA VAL A 696 12.36 -16.63 -10.45
C VAL A 696 13.39 -17.11 -9.43
N GLY A 697 14.62 -17.28 -9.88
CA GLY A 697 15.73 -17.64 -9.01
C GLY A 697 16.75 -16.50 -8.95
N PHE A 698 17.90 -16.76 -8.34
CA PHE A 698 19.04 -15.84 -8.41
C PHE A 698 19.90 -16.17 -9.64
N SER A 699 20.27 -15.14 -10.40
CA SER A 699 21.27 -15.15 -11.47
C SER A 699 22.51 -14.34 -11.05
N LEU A 700 23.50 -14.22 -11.94
CA LEU A 700 24.83 -13.64 -11.72
C LEU A 700 24.83 -12.30 -10.96
N THR A 701 23.80 -11.46 -11.12
CA THR A 701 23.74 -10.10 -10.54
C THR A 701 22.44 -9.79 -9.76
N GLY A 702 21.68 -10.80 -9.33
CA GLY A 702 20.43 -10.59 -8.58
C GLY A 702 19.35 -11.61 -8.93
N LEU A 703 18.08 -11.21 -8.93
CA LEU A 703 16.98 -12.07 -9.40
C LEU A 703 17.10 -12.29 -10.93
N GLY A 704 16.80 -13.49 -11.40
CA GLY A 704 16.85 -13.91 -12.81
C GLY A 704 15.64 -14.76 -13.19
N GLY A 705 15.49 -15.05 -14.48
CA GLY A 705 14.30 -15.71 -15.02
C GLY A 705 13.28 -14.73 -15.61
N TRP A 706 12.16 -15.29 -16.07
CA TRP A 706 11.21 -14.58 -16.92
C TRP A 706 10.45 -13.46 -16.20
N ALA A 707 9.92 -13.67 -14.99
CA ALA A 707 9.18 -12.61 -14.30
C ALA A 707 10.08 -11.39 -13.99
N ASN A 708 11.32 -11.62 -13.55
CA ASN A 708 12.28 -10.53 -13.31
C ASN A 708 12.64 -9.80 -14.61
N THR A 709 12.90 -10.55 -15.69
CA THR A 709 13.20 -9.96 -17.01
C THR A 709 12.01 -9.17 -17.56
N ALA A 710 10.79 -9.70 -17.43
CA ALA A 710 9.57 -9.03 -17.85
C ALA A 710 9.37 -7.70 -17.11
N VAL A 711 9.40 -7.72 -15.77
CA VAL A 711 9.14 -6.54 -14.94
C VAL A 711 10.27 -5.52 -15.06
N ARG A 712 11.55 -5.93 -14.98
CA ARG A 712 12.69 -5.01 -14.92
C ARG A 712 13.23 -4.60 -16.29
N GLU A 713 13.39 -5.56 -17.19
CA GLU A 713 14.09 -5.36 -18.46
C GLU A 713 13.13 -4.98 -19.58
N MET A 714 12.01 -5.69 -19.71
CA MET A 714 10.98 -5.41 -20.71
C MET A 714 10.01 -4.31 -20.27
N ARG A 715 9.87 -4.07 -18.95
CA ARG A 715 8.97 -3.07 -18.33
C ARG A 715 7.50 -3.25 -18.69
N VAL A 716 7.06 -4.50 -18.66
CA VAL A 716 5.65 -4.86 -18.82
C VAL A 716 4.78 -4.14 -17.79
N SER A 717 3.52 -3.87 -18.14
CA SER A 717 2.52 -3.42 -17.17
C SER A 717 2.01 -4.57 -16.33
N ALA A 718 1.95 -5.77 -16.91
CA ALA A 718 1.67 -6.99 -16.18
C ALA A 718 2.43 -8.19 -16.75
N PHE A 719 2.75 -9.14 -15.88
CA PHE A 719 3.29 -10.44 -16.23
C PHE A 719 2.48 -11.54 -15.55
N ILE A 720 2.08 -12.56 -16.31
CA ILE A 720 1.44 -13.77 -15.81
C ILE A 720 2.29 -14.96 -16.23
N GLY A 721 2.56 -15.88 -15.30
CA GLY A 721 3.25 -17.14 -15.63
C GLY A 721 3.07 -18.20 -14.54
N GLY A 722 3.45 -19.44 -14.83
CA GLY A 722 3.32 -20.60 -13.93
C GLY A 722 4.55 -20.84 -13.05
N LEU A 723 4.37 -21.00 -11.74
CA LEU A 723 5.40 -21.31 -10.75
C LEU A 723 5.81 -22.79 -10.75
N TRP A 724 5.05 -23.70 -11.35
CA TRP A 724 5.41 -25.11 -11.51
C TRP A 724 4.78 -25.66 -12.80
N GLU A 725 4.80 -26.98 -12.98
CA GLU A 725 4.15 -27.63 -14.12
C GLU A 725 2.62 -27.43 -14.04
N VAL A 726 1.97 -27.26 -15.20
CA VAL A 726 0.52 -27.03 -15.30
C VAL A 726 -0.10 -28.04 -16.24
N ASN A 727 -1.37 -28.36 -16.03
CA ASN A 727 -2.13 -29.17 -16.98
C ASN A 727 -2.47 -28.33 -18.22
N ASP A 728 -2.08 -28.78 -19.41
CA ASP A 728 -2.24 -28.02 -20.67
C ASP A 728 -3.69 -27.59 -20.97
N ASP A 729 -4.70 -28.44 -20.75
CA ASP A 729 -6.10 -28.05 -20.98
C ASP A 729 -6.52 -26.96 -20.00
N LEU A 730 -6.26 -27.15 -18.70
CA LEU A 730 -6.60 -26.16 -17.69
C LEU A 730 -5.82 -24.84 -17.89
N ALA A 731 -4.55 -24.91 -18.26
CA ALA A 731 -3.71 -23.77 -18.59
C ALA A 731 -4.29 -22.95 -19.74
N SER A 732 -4.71 -23.62 -20.83
CA SER A 732 -5.38 -22.97 -21.96
C SER A 732 -6.72 -22.32 -21.54
N GLU A 733 -7.45 -22.93 -20.60
CA GLU A 733 -8.69 -22.35 -20.06
C GLU A 733 -8.44 -21.09 -19.23
N ILE A 734 -7.37 -21.07 -18.41
CA ILE A 734 -7.00 -19.87 -17.64
C ILE A 734 -6.78 -18.69 -18.59
N ALA A 735 -5.99 -18.89 -19.65
CA ALA A 735 -5.70 -17.84 -20.61
C ALA A 735 -6.98 -17.32 -21.27
N VAL A 736 -7.85 -18.23 -21.75
CA VAL A 736 -9.13 -17.86 -22.38
C VAL A 736 -10.04 -17.11 -21.41
N GLN A 737 -10.25 -17.63 -20.20
CA GLN A 737 -11.10 -16.98 -19.19
C GLN A 737 -10.56 -15.60 -18.80
N PHE A 738 -9.24 -15.49 -18.61
CA PHE A 738 -8.58 -14.23 -18.27
C PHE A 738 -8.87 -13.15 -19.33
N TYR A 739 -8.63 -13.44 -20.61
CA TYR A 739 -8.89 -12.46 -21.67
C TYR A 739 -10.39 -12.16 -21.85
N GLN A 740 -11.27 -13.15 -21.69
CA GLN A 740 -12.72 -12.92 -21.72
C GLN A 740 -13.16 -11.96 -20.61
N ASN A 741 -12.61 -12.14 -19.41
CA ASN A 741 -12.90 -11.27 -18.27
C ASN A 741 -12.33 -9.86 -18.46
N LEU A 742 -11.11 -9.71 -18.99
CA LEU A 742 -10.56 -8.41 -19.36
C LEU A 742 -11.40 -7.70 -20.44
N HIS A 743 -12.00 -8.45 -21.36
CA HIS A 743 -12.91 -7.88 -22.37
C HIS A 743 -14.25 -7.43 -21.78
N ARG A 744 -14.63 -7.97 -20.61
CA ARG A 744 -15.79 -7.52 -19.82
C ARG A 744 -15.46 -6.37 -18.88
N GLU A 745 -14.37 -5.64 -19.14
CA GLU A 745 -13.93 -4.46 -18.39
C GLU A 745 -13.63 -4.68 -16.90
N MET A 746 -13.44 -5.96 -16.49
CA MET A 746 -12.91 -6.29 -15.17
C MET A 746 -11.50 -5.72 -15.02
N THR A 747 -11.13 -5.35 -13.79
CA THR A 747 -9.74 -5.00 -13.48
C THR A 747 -8.82 -6.22 -13.70
N LEU A 748 -7.52 -5.97 -13.82
CA LEU A 748 -6.53 -7.04 -14.01
C LEU A 748 -6.62 -8.13 -12.92
N GLY A 749 -6.73 -7.70 -11.65
CA GLY A 749 -6.86 -8.59 -10.50
C GLY A 749 -8.18 -9.35 -10.49
N GLU A 750 -9.30 -8.67 -10.77
CA GLU A 750 -10.63 -9.30 -10.89
C GLU A 750 -10.64 -10.37 -11.99
N ALA A 751 -10.15 -10.03 -13.18
CA ALA A 751 -10.18 -10.90 -14.35
C ALA A 751 -9.39 -12.19 -14.11
N PHE A 752 -8.22 -12.07 -13.48
CA PHE A 752 -7.35 -13.20 -13.19
C PHE A 752 -7.85 -14.04 -12.01
N HIS A 753 -8.36 -13.40 -10.95
CA HIS A 753 -9.00 -14.09 -9.83
C HIS A 753 -10.20 -14.91 -10.30
N ALA A 754 -11.08 -14.34 -11.11
CA ALA A 754 -12.23 -15.06 -11.67
C ALA A 754 -11.81 -16.24 -12.56
N ALA A 755 -10.78 -16.08 -13.40
CA ALA A 755 -10.24 -17.16 -14.22
C ALA A 755 -9.70 -18.31 -13.36
N ARG A 756 -9.01 -17.98 -12.26
CA ARG A 756 -8.50 -18.95 -11.29
C ARG A 756 -9.61 -19.75 -10.61
N LEU A 757 -10.63 -19.05 -10.10
CA LEU A 757 -11.75 -19.70 -9.42
C LEU A 757 -12.51 -20.63 -10.36
N PHE A 758 -12.68 -20.24 -11.63
CA PHE A 758 -13.29 -21.09 -12.64
C PHE A 758 -12.56 -22.45 -12.79
N ILE A 759 -11.22 -22.45 -12.80
CA ILE A 759 -10.44 -23.70 -12.88
C ILE A 759 -10.55 -24.52 -11.61
N ARG A 760 -10.50 -23.86 -10.44
CA ARG A 760 -10.69 -24.54 -9.16
C ARG A 760 -12.03 -25.27 -9.12
N ASP A 761 -13.10 -24.63 -9.57
CA ASP A 761 -14.44 -25.21 -9.56
C ASP A 761 -14.58 -26.35 -10.58
N LYS A 762 -13.87 -26.24 -11.72
CA LYS A 762 -13.82 -27.29 -12.75
C LYS A 762 -13.03 -28.52 -12.30
N ASN A 763 -11.89 -28.32 -11.63
CA ASN A 763 -11.03 -29.41 -11.17
C ASN A 763 -10.27 -29.03 -9.86
N PRO A 764 -10.93 -29.15 -8.69
CA PRO A 764 -10.35 -28.73 -7.42
C PRO A 764 -9.17 -29.60 -6.97
N GLY A 765 -9.06 -30.82 -7.50
CA GLY A 765 -7.97 -31.75 -7.21
C GLY A 765 -6.71 -31.56 -8.08
N ASN A 766 -6.67 -30.55 -8.94
CA ASN A 766 -5.49 -30.22 -9.75
C ASN A 766 -4.84 -28.93 -9.26
N SER A 767 -3.52 -28.91 -9.09
CA SER A 767 -2.77 -27.75 -8.56
C SER A 767 -2.64 -26.57 -9.55
N THR A 768 -3.05 -26.73 -10.82
CA THR A 768 -2.90 -25.72 -11.89
C THR A 768 -3.53 -24.37 -11.53
N TRP A 769 -4.68 -24.35 -10.84
CA TRP A 769 -5.32 -23.08 -10.45
C TRP A 769 -4.48 -22.30 -9.43
N LEU A 770 -3.62 -22.95 -8.65
CA LEU A 770 -2.68 -22.28 -7.73
C LEU A 770 -1.35 -21.89 -8.39
N ALA A 771 -1.02 -22.48 -9.53
CA ALA A 771 0.31 -22.42 -10.13
C ALA A 771 0.71 -21.04 -10.62
N TYR A 772 -0.22 -20.18 -11.03
CA TYR A 772 0.15 -18.95 -11.70
C TYR A 772 0.44 -17.81 -10.71
N SER A 773 1.37 -16.92 -11.04
CA SER A 773 1.52 -15.62 -10.38
C SER A 773 1.12 -14.50 -11.32
N LEU A 774 0.38 -13.52 -10.80
CA LEU A 774 0.11 -12.26 -11.48
C LEU A 774 1.02 -11.19 -10.89
N TYR A 775 1.90 -10.65 -11.72
CA TYR A 775 2.64 -9.43 -11.42
C TYR A 775 1.97 -8.26 -12.13
N GLY A 776 1.47 -7.28 -11.40
CA GLY A 776 0.76 -6.14 -11.97
C GLY A 776 -0.04 -5.40 -10.92
N ASP A 777 -0.63 -4.27 -11.31
CA ASP A 777 -1.56 -3.57 -10.43
C ASP A 777 -2.92 -4.28 -10.51
N PRO A 778 -3.46 -4.77 -9.38
CA PRO A 778 -4.76 -5.47 -9.38
C PRO A 778 -5.88 -4.59 -9.92
N ASN A 779 -5.78 -3.27 -9.77
CA ASN A 779 -6.78 -2.30 -10.22
C ASN A 779 -6.48 -1.69 -11.60
N MET A 780 -5.48 -2.20 -12.31
CA MET A 780 -5.17 -1.79 -13.68
C MET A 780 -6.37 -2.07 -14.60
N ARG A 781 -6.69 -1.10 -15.47
CA ARG A 781 -7.75 -1.24 -16.47
C ARG A 781 -7.19 -1.46 -17.87
N VAL A 782 -7.81 -2.38 -18.58
CA VAL A 782 -7.50 -2.69 -19.98
C VAL A 782 -8.68 -2.26 -20.84
N THR A 783 -8.43 -1.42 -21.84
CA THR A 783 -9.43 -1.06 -22.85
C THR A 783 -9.04 -1.67 -24.19
N TRP A 784 -10.02 -2.03 -25.00
CA TRP A 784 -9.82 -2.61 -26.33
C TRP A 784 -10.30 -1.57 -27.35
N VAL A 785 -9.40 -1.15 -28.26
CA VAL A 785 -9.61 0.01 -29.15
C VAL A 785 -9.45 -0.36 -30.60
#